data_AF-A0A5N6QJP8-F1
#
_entry.id   AF-A0A5N6QJP8-F1
#
_cell.length_a   1.000
_cell.length_b   1.000
_cell.length_c   1.000
_cell.angle_alpha   90.00
_cell.angle_beta   90.00
_cell.angle_gamma   90.00
#
_symmetry.space_group_name_H-M   'P 1'
#
loop_
_entity.id
_entity.type
_entity.pdbx_description
1 polymer ?
#
loop_
_entity_poly.entity_id
_entity_poly.type
_entity_poly.pdbx_seq_one_letter_code
_entity_poly.pdbx_strand_id
1 'polypeptide(L)'
;MVRIIPMASTIRPSLSSLKLPLLRFALSPHSPPRRLSMMHLGSAVPQSQFFGLKAAKLLRGEGNSMAMAAAGNAAQASTAATQENVLEWVKKDKRRMLHVVYRVGDLDRTIKFYTECLGMKLLRKRDIPEERYTNAFLGYGPEDSHFVIELTYNYGVDKYDIGTGFGHFGIAVEDVAKTVELIKAKGGKVTREPGPVKGGTTVIAFVEDFDGYKFELLERGPTPEPLCQVMLRVGDLDRSIKFYEKAFGMELLRKRDNPEYKYTIAMMGYGPEDKNVVLELTYNYGVTEYEKGNAYAQIAIGTDDVYKTAEAIKLAGGKITREPGPLPGISTKITACLDPDGWKAIGQDLEEEDPRLKVLKKEWFEDKDCLDIGCNSGIITIQIAKKFECRSILGIDIDSNRIEDSYWHLKKFVKLESARKTHAKSSKLEVAESANSPEQSVTASSNEETKGISRDCSPSMKRDLCDIVSFRQENFVQSRHPREKQYDTILCLSVTKWVHLNWGDDGLIALFSKIWGLLLPGGILVLEPQPWKSYQNNRQVSETTAINYKNIIFHPECFREILLDKLIEVVLLKEEIEEANQEASLLLSKINRRKNDLRKLEERIKKKKRQIGGRRGRRARSLLKLQIEEAKSEINLKENDFDEVQVRIGKMNRRLVQGRTKLCRQLRSVESIRVNNVVELIEIVNLKDEDCLDAEVVKVKVSEGVDDSIRCEIVQEATANKIKIVD
;
A
#
# COMPACT_ATOMS: atom_id res chain seq x y z
N MET A 1 0.88 -2.57 -29.54
CA MET A 1 1.92 -1.66 -29.06
C MET A 1 1.92 -1.66 -27.53
N VAL A 2 2.69 -2.52 -26.87
CA VAL A 2 2.88 -2.52 -25.43
C VAL A 2 3.67 -1.28 -25.00
N ARG A 3 3.14 -0.45 -24.10
CA ARG A 3 3.89 0.64 -23.45
C ARG A 3 4.43 0.14 -22.11
N ILE A 4 5.74 0.23 -21.92
CA ILE A 4 6.43 -0.06 -20.66
C ILE A 4 6.82 1.27 -20.04
N ILE A 5 6.39 1.52 -18.81
CA ILE A 5 6.66 2.78 -18.10
C ILE A 5 7.40 2.45 -16.80
N PRO A 6 8.72 2.73 -16.74
CA PRO A 6 9.51 2.55 -15.53
C PRO A 6 9.24 3.68 -14.54
N MET A 7 8.90 3.32 -13.31
CA MET A 7 8.75 4.27 -12.21
C MET A 7 10.10 4.53 -11.53
N ALA A 8 10.74 5.66 -11.85
CA ALA A 8 12.01 6.05 -11.22
C ALA A 8 11.78 6.66 -9.83
N SER A 9 12.36 6.05 -8.79
CA SER A 9 12.45 6.64 -7.45
C SER A 9 13.79 7.39 -7.29
N THR A 10 13.94 8.57 -7.88
CA THR A 10 15.08 9.45 -7.57
C THR A 10 14.75 10.92 -7.81
N ILE A 11 14.41 11.64 -6.74
CA ILE A 11 14.66 13.08 -6.65
C ILE A 11 16.08 13.20 -6.06
N ARG A 12 17.07 13.49 -6.90
CA ARG A 12 18.39 13.95 -6.44
C ARG A 12 18.33 15.47 -6.24
N PRO A 13 18.65 16.01 -5.06
CA PRO A 13 18.99 17.43 -4.95
C PRO A 13 20.36 17.67 -5.60
N SER A 14 20.45 18.71 -6.43
CA SER A 14 21.71 19.21 -6.97
C SER A 14 22.53 19.85 -5.85
N LEU A 15 23.70 19.27 -5.55
CA LEU A 15 24.70 19.93 -4.71
C LEU A 15 25.71 20.62 -5.64
N SER A 16 25.64 21.94 -5.66
CA SER A 16 26.65 22.80 -6.28
C SER A 16 27.95 22.74 -5.47
N SER A 17 29.04 22.71 -6.23
CA SER A 17 30.42 22.65 -5.79
C SER A 17 30.83 23.82 -4.90
N LEU A 18 31.30 23.54 -3.69
CA LEU A 18 32.23 24.39 -2.95
C LEU A 18 33.53 23.61 -2.71
N LYS A 19 34.56 23.98 -3.47
CA LYS A 19 35.93 23.56 -3.28
C LYS A 19 36.52 24.30 -2.08
N LEU A 20 37.01 23.59 -1.07
CA LEU A 20 38.06 24.07 -0.15
C LEU A 20 38.99 22.89 0.21
N PRO A 21 40.29 23.13 0.44
CA PRO A 21 41.36 22.18 0.14
C PRO A 21 41.67 21.18 1.28
N LEU A 22 42.22 20.03 0.86
CA LEU A 22 42.76 18.97 1.73
C LEU A 22 43.88 19.50 2.65
N LEU A 23 43.75 19.21 3.94
CA LEU A 23 44.88 19.01 4.86
C LEU A 23 44.91 17.53 5.26
N ARG A 24 45.94 16.83 4.80
CA ARG A 24 46.31 15.48 5.25
C ARG A 24 46.91 15.59 6.65
N PHE A 25 46.45 14.79 7.61
CA PHE A 25 47.32 14.25 8.66
C PHE A 25 46.89 12.84 9.07
N ALA A 26 47.90 12.01 9.25
CA ALA A 26 47.85 10.56 9.43
C ALA A 26 47.45 10.14 10.86
N LEU A 27 46.98 8.89 10.97
CA LEU A 27 46.67 8.20 12.23
C LEU A 27 47.90 7.52 12.83
N SER A 28 48.07 7.63 14.16
CA SER A 28 48.61 6.55 15.00
C SER A 28 48.34 6.79 16.52
N PRO A 29 48.37 5.74 17.37
CA PRO A 29 47.61 5.67 18.63
C PRO A 29 48.45 5.62 19.92
N HIS A 30 47.82 5.90 21.09
CA HIS A 30 47.97 5.27 22.43
C HIS A 30 47.76 6.22 23.64
N SER A 31 46.73 5.92 24.44
CA SER A 31 46.67 5.71 25.91
C SER A 31 46.99 6.83 26.96
N PRO A 32 46.43 6.74 28.21
CA PRO A 32 46.01 7.85 29.13
C PRO A 32 46.99 8.04 30.34
N PRO A 33 46.68 8.55 31.58
CA PRO A 33 45.51 9.26 32.19
C PRO A 33 45.85 10.47 33.13
N ARG A 34 44.84 11.18 33.70
CA ARG A 34 44.65 11.55 35.15
C ARG A 34 43.96 12.90 35.45
N ARG A 35 42.88 12.80 36.26
CA ARG A 35 42.36 13.63 37.39
C ARG A 35 42.72 15.12 37.55
N LEU A 36 41.69 15.95 37.82
CA LEU A 36 41.49 16.90 38.95
C LEU A 36 40.14 17.64 38.74
N SER A 37 39.06 17.33 39.46
CA SER A 37 38.50 17.97 40.68
C SER A 37 37.96 19.41 40.56
N MET A 38 36.63 19.53 40.75
CA MET A 38 35.81 20.58 41.40
C MET A 38 36.28 22.04 41.43
N MET A 39 35.40 22.97 41.00
CA MET A 39 34.72 23.95 41.88
C MET A 39 33.62 24.75 41.15
N HIS A 40 32.68 25.27 41.94
CA HIS A 40 31.42 25.95 41.63
C HIS A 40 31.52 27.26 40.80
N LEU A 41 30.42 27.59 40.10
CA LEU A 41 29.48 28.71 40.34
C LEU A 41 28.88 29.24 39.02
N GLY A 42 27.61 29.66 39.08
CA GLY A 42 27.17 30.83 38.31
C GLY A 42 26.24 30.57 37.13
N SER A 43 24.96 30.82 37.37
CA SER A 43 23.95 31.30 36.43
C SER A 43 24.46 32.26 35.34
N ALA A 44 24.01 32.11 34.09
CA ALA A 44 23.46 33.21 33.28
C ALA A 44 23.01 32.74 31.88
N VAL A 45 21.82 33.21 31.51
CA VAL A 45 21.22 33.25 30.17
C VAL A 45 22.11 34.03 29.20
N PRO A 46 22.22 33.65 27.91
CA PRO A 46 22.64 34.57 26.86
C PRO A 46 21.45 35.14 26.10
N GLN A 47 21.41 36.46 26.15
CA GLN A 47 20.51 37.40 25.50
C GLN A 47 20.78 37.49 24.00
N SER A 48 19.71 37.79 23.27
CA SER A 48 19.60 38.16 21.85
C SER A 48 20.71 39.06 21.28
N GLN A 49 21.13 38.80 20.04
CA GLN A 49 21.77 39.79 19.17
C GLN A 49 20.83 40.20 18.03
N PHE A 50 20.38 41.44 18.11
CA PHE A 50 19.74 42.22 17.05
C PHE A 50 20.82 42.91 16.19
N PHE A 51 20.70 42.82 14.87
CA PHE A 51 21.23 43.74 13.87
C PHE A 51 20.09 43.93 12.85
N GLY A 52 19.66 45.08 12.37
CA GLY A 52 20.09 46.48 12.45
C GLY A 52 19.38 47.17 11.28
N LEU A 53 18.26 47.87 11.54
CA LEU A 53 17.49 48.63 10.56
C LEU A 53 18.19 49.96 10.28
N LYS A 54 18.47 50.27 9.02
CA LYS A 54 18.72 51.65 8.56
C LYS A 54 17.42 52.24 8.04
N ALA A 55 17.02 53.34 8.68
CA ALA A 55 15.90 54.18 8.31
C ALA A 55 16.23 55.03 7.07
N ALA A 56 15.23 55.22 6.19
CA ALA A 56 15.17 56.34 5.26
C ALA A 56 13.96 57.21 5.65
N LYS A 57 14.24 58.45 6.04
CA LYS A 57 13.28 59.55 6.20
C LYS A 57 13.21 60.27 4.85
N LEU A 58 12.02 60.41 4.25
CA LEU A 58 11.55 61.72 3.75
C LEU A 58 10.08 61.70 3.29
N LEU A 59 9.46 62.87 3.51
CA LEU A 59 8.19 63.42 2.99
C LEU A 59 6.89 63.07 3.74
N ARG A 60 6.51 64.03 4.59
CA ARG A 60 5.13 64.35 4.93
C ARG A 60 4.41 64.80 3.65
N GLY A 61 3.28 64.18 3.37
CA GLY A 61 2.18 64.74 2.59
C GLY A 61 0.90 64.53 3.39
N GLU A 62 0.21 65.61 3.73
CA GLU A 62 -1.13 65.58 4.33
C GLU A 62 -2.13 65.01 3.31
N GLY A 63 -2.99 64.08 3.73
CA GLY A 63 -4.07 63.57 2.88
C GLY A 63 -4.80 62.33 3.43
N ASN A 64 -6.07 62.52 3.81
CA ASN A 64 -7.15 61.53 3.96
C ASN A 64 -7.06 60.45 5.07
N SER A 65 -7.59 60.81 6.25
CA SER A 65 -7.87 59.93 7.39
C SER A 65 -9.10 59.02 7.26
N MET A 66 -9.83 59.00 6.13
CA MET A 66 -11.02 58.14 5.95
C MET A 66 -10.76 56.82 5.20
N ALA A 67 -9.71 56.70 4.40
CA ALA A 67 -9.45 55.49 3.61
C ALA A 67 -8.76 54.36 4.41
N MET A 68 -7.97 54.71 5.44
CA MET A 68 -7.29 53.74 6.32
C MET A 68 -8.26 53.00 7.26
N ALA A 69 -9.38 53.63 7.64
CA ALA A 69 -10.39 53.00 8.48
C ALA A 69 -11.24 51.96 7.71
N ALA A 70 -11.56 52.24 6.44
CA ALA A 70 -12.31 51.34 5.57
C ALA A 70 -11.49 50.10 5.16
N ALA A 71 -10.19 50.25 4.88
CA ALA A 71 -9.28 49.14 4.61
C ALA A 71 -9.03 48.26 5.85
N GLY A 72 -8.97 48.87 7.04
CA GLY A 72 -8.88 48.16 8.32
C GLY A 72 -10.14 47.32 8.61
N ASN A 73 -11.33 47.87 8.36
CA ASN A 73 -12.60 47.16 8.55
C ASN A 73 -12.80 46.03 7.53
N ALA A 74 -12.39 46.20 6.27
CA ALA A 74 -12.46 45.15 5.25
C ALA A 74 -11.49 43.99 5.52
N ALA A 75 -10.27 44.28 6.01
CA ALA A 75 -9.29 43.27 6.41
C ALA A 75 -9.70 42.52 7.69
N GLN A 76 -10.33 43.22 8.65
CA GLN A 76 -10.89 42.57 9.85
C GLN A 76 -12.11 41.70 9.51
N ALA A 77 -13.01 42.17 8.62
CA ALA A 77 -14.15 41.38 8.17
C ALA A 77 -13.74 40.15 7.34
N SER A 78 -12.73 40.25 6.48
CA SER A 78 -12.20 39.10 5.71
C SER A 78 -11.46 38.10 6.60
N THR A 79 -10.75 38.57 7.63
CA THR A 79 -10.08 37.72 8.63
C THR A 79 -11.10 37.03 9.53
N ALA A 80 -12.15 37.71 9.95
CA ALA A 80 -13.24 37.11 10.74
C ALA A 80 -14.00 36.04 9.94
N ALA A 81 -14.32 36.31 8.67
CA ALA A 81 -14.97 35.35 7.79
C ALA A 81 -14.08 34.11 7.53
N THR A 82 -12.76 34.27 7.42
CA THR A 82 -11.83 33.13 7.29
C THR A 82 -11.71 32.33 8.59
N GLN A 83 -11.76 32.97 9.76
CA GLN A 83 -11.77 32.30 11.06
C GLN A 83 -13.06 31.48 11.28
N GLU A 84 -14.22 32.03 10.93
CA GLU A 84 -15.50 31.33 11.00
C GLU A 84 -15.52 30.11 10.08
N ASN A 85 -14.99 30.25 8.85
CA ASN A 85 -14.87 29.14 7.91
C ASN A 85 -13.99 27.99 8.44
N VAL A 86 -12.88 28.29 9.12
CA VAL A 86 -12.00 27.27 9.72
C VAL A 86 -12.72 26.54 10.86
N LEU A 87 -13.39 27.27 11.74
CA LEU A 87 -14.13 26.66 12.86
C LEU A 87 -15.32 25.81 12.38
N GLU A 88 -16.00 26.23 11.31
CA GLU A 88 -17.04 25.42 10.68
C GLU A 88 -16.46 24.16 10.02
N TRP A 89 -15.30 24.27 9.38
CA TRP A 89 -14.60 23.13 8.82
C TRP A 89 -14.21 22.12 9.89
N VAL A 90 -13.68 22.56 11.05
CA VAL A 90 -13.29 21.68 12.16
C VAL A 90 -14.44 20.78 12.60
N LYS A 91 -15.68 21.30 12.63
CA LYS A 91 -16.88 20.52 12.97
C LYS A 91 -17.30 19.50 11.91
N LYS A 92 -16.93 19.74 10.65
CA LYS A 92 -17.28 18.89 9.50
C LYS A 92 -16.18 17.89 9.13
N ASP A 93 -14.96 18.12 9.61
CA ASP A 93 -13.80 17.30 9.34
C ASP A 93 -13.95 15.90 9.94
N LYS A 94 -13.44 14.89 9.24
CA LYS A 94 -13.46 13.52 9.72
C LYS A 94 -12.27 13.30 10.64
N ARG A 95 -12.55 13.23 11.93
CA ARG A 95 -11.53 13.03 12.95
C ARG A 95 -11.57 11.62 13.52
N ARG A 96 -10.40 11.12 13.93
CA ARG A 96 -10.28 9.86 14.66
C ARG A 96 -9.06 9.90 15.56
N MET A 97 -9.18 9.46 16.81
CA MET A 97 -7.99 9.21 17.62
C MET A 97 -7.27 7.96 17.09
N LEU A 98 -5.99 8.09 16.75
CA LEU A 98 -5.22 7.05 16.06
C LEU A 98 -4.43 6.21 17.05
N HIS A 99 -3.56 6.87 17.81
CA HIS A 99 -2.70 6.22 18.78
C HIS A 99 -2.19 7.19 19.82
N VAL A 100 -1.76 6.64 20.96
CA VAL A 100 -0.98 7.36 21.96
C VAL A 100 0.47 6.89 21.93
N VAL A 101 1.41 7.83 21.99
CA VAL A 101 2.84 7.56 22.00
C VAL A 101 3.39 7.79 23.39
N TYR A 102 4.12 6.80 23.92
CA TYR A 102 4.87 6.95 25.16
C TYR A 102 6.07 6.00 25.23
N ARG A 103 6.99 6.30 26.14
CA ARG A 103 8.31 5.68 26.20
C ARG A 103 8.36 4.58 27.27
N VAL A 104 9.10 3.53 27.00
CA VAL A 104 9.26 2.37 27.91
C VAL A 104 10.72 2.02 28.08
N GLY A 105 11.10 1.59 29.29
CA GLY A 105 12.48 1.21 29.61
C GLY A 105 12.87 -0.18 29.11
N ASP A 106 11.90 -1.07 28.94
CA ASP A 106 12.11 -2.44 28.43
C ASP A 106 10.95 -2.83 27.50
N LEU A 107 11.21 -2.80 26.19
CA LEU A 107 10.17 -2.99 25.18
C LEU A 107 9.54 -4.39 25.23
N ASP A 108 10.37 -5.43 25.37
CA ASP A 108 9.89 -6.81 25.30
C ASP A 108 9.14 -7.19 26.57
N ARG A 109 9.58 -6.69 27.73
CA ARG A 109 8.84 -6.83 28.99
C ARG A 109 7.46 -6.17 28.92
N THR A 110 7.37 -4.97 28.36
CA THR A 110 6.09 -4.26 28.24
C THR A 110 5.16 -4.91 27.20
N ILE A 111 5.69 -5.35 26.05
CA ILE A 111 4.92 -6.13 25.06
C ILE A 111 4.34 -7.39 25.72
N LYS A 112 5.17 -8.12 26.49
CA LYS A 112 4.72 -9.34 27.18
C LYS A 112 3.63 -9.04 28.21
N PHE A 113 3.77 -7.97 28.98
CA PHE A 113 2.76 -7.56 29.94
C PHE A 113 1.42 -7.24 29.25
N TYR A 114 1.44 -6.44 28.19
CA TYR A 114 0.21 -6.02 27.51
C TYR A 114 -0.49 -7.16 26.78
N THR A 115 0.29 -8.08 26.20
CA THR A 115 -0.27 -9.24 25.50
C THR A 115 -0.80 -10.29 26.48
N GLU A 116 -0.04 -10.65 27.52
CA GLU A 116 -0.43 -11.72 28.45
C GLU A 116 -1.41 -11.27 29.53
N CYS A 117 -1.36 -10.02 29.96
CA CYS A 117 -2.13 -9.54 31.12
C CYS A 117 -3.31 -8.64 30.71
N LEU A 118 -3.15 -7.84 29.65
CA LEU A 118 -4.20 -6.93 29.16
C LEU A 118 -4.89 -7.46 27.89
N GLY A 119 -4.43 -8.56 27.30
CA GLY A 119 -5.07 -9.17 26.13
C GLY A 119 -4.90 -8.38 24.82
N MET A 120 -3.95 -7.45 24.76
CA MET A 120 -3.63 -6.72 23.52
C MET A 120 -2.89 -7.62 22.53
N LYS A 121 -2.88 -7.22 21.26
CA LYS A 121 -2.09 -7.85 20.19
C LYS A 121 -0.94 -6.95 19.79
N LEU A 122 0.24 -7.52 19.58
CA LEU A 122 1.33 -6.83 18.87
C LEU A 122 0.96 -6.75 17.39
N LEU A 123 0.71 -5.55 16.90
CA LEU A 123 0.27 -5.28 15.53
C LEU A 123 1.46 -5.12 14.58
N ARG A 124 2.47 -4.38 15.05
CA ARG A 124 3.66 -4.02 14.27
C ARG A 124 4.81 -3.68 15.21
N LYS A 125 6.02 -4.10 14.85
CA LYS A 125 7.28 -3.68 15.49
C LYS A 125 8.21 -3.13 14.43
N ARG A 126 8.82 -1.98 14.69
CA ARG A 126 9.72 -1.32 13.74
C ARG A 126 10.97 -0.87 14.49
N ASP A 127 12.11 -1.38 14.05
CA ASP A 127 13.41 -0.99 14.58
C ASP A 127 14.05 0.07 13.68
N ILE A 128 14.63 1.11 14.28
CA ILE A 128 15.25 2.25 13.58
C ILE A 128 16.65 2.47 14.20
N PRO A 129 17.64 1.62 13.87
CA PRO A 129 18.96 1.67 14.48
C PRO A 129 19.70 2.98 14.22
N GLU A 130 19.45 3.63 13.08
CA GLU A 130 20.07 4.90 12.69
C GLU A 130 19.69 6.04 13.63
N GLU A 131 18.47 6.00 14.19
CA GLU A 131 17.96 6.98 15.16
C GLU A 131 17.95 6.43 16.60
N ARG A 132 18.43 5.19 16.79
CA ARG A 132 18.59 4.51 18.09
C ARG A 132 17.31 4.33 18.90
N TYR A 133 16.21 3.96 18.24
CA TYR A 133 14.99 3.53 18.92
C TYR A 133 14.25 2.42 18.17
N THR A 134 13.38 1.73 18.91
CA THR A 134 12.42 0.74 18.38
C THR A 134 11.01 1.16 18.77
N ASN A 135 10.07 1.09 17.81
CA ASN A 135 8.65 1.20 18.10
C ASN A 135 7.95 -0.16 18.15
N ALA A 136 6.92 -0.27 18.99
CA ALA A 136 5.95 -1.35 18.93
C ALA A 136 4.52 -0.79 19.02
N PHE A 137 3.63 -1.30 18.17
CA PHE A 137 2.23 -0.89 18.09
C PHE A 137 1.37 -2.01 18.66
N LEU A 138 0.59 -1.72 19.70
CA LEU A 138 -0.25 -2.69 20.40
C LEU A 138 -1.68 -2.19 20.54
N GLY A 139 -2.66 -3.07 20.40
CA GLY A 139 -4.06 -2.72 20.58
C GLY A 139 -4.97 -3.94 20.46
N TYR A 140 -6.28 -3.72 20.38
CA TYR A 140 -7.27 -4.80 20.29
C TYR A 140 -7.69 -5.15 18.85
N GLY A 141 -7.28 -4.33 17.88
CA GLY A 141 -7.53 -4.54 16.45
C GLY A 141 -6.59 -3.70 15.57
N PRO A 142 -6.79 -3.73 14.23
CA PRO A 142 -5.88 -3.06 13.30
C PRO A 142 -5.92 -1.53 13.42
N GLU A 143 -4.76 -0.89 13.19
CA GLU A 143 -4.51 0.55 13.40
C GLU A 143 -5.42 1.49 12.56
N ASP A 144 -5.97 0.95 11.46
CA ASP A 144 -6.83 1.69 10.53
C ASP A 144 -8.26 1.89 11.06
N SER A 145 -8.63 1.16 12.10
CA SER A 145 -9.98 1.10 12.67
C SER A 145 -10.02 1.15 14.20
N HIS A 146 -8.90 0.88 14.89
CA HIS A 146 -8.80 0.92 16.34
C HIS A 146 -7.83 2.00 16.81
N PHE A 147 -8.01 2.44 18.05
CA PHE A 147 -7.03 3.20 18.81
C PHE A 147 -5.96 2.27 19.36
N VAL A 148 -4.68 2.64 19.18
CA VAL A 148 -3.55 1.78 19.55
C VAL A 148 -2.51 2.51 20.38
N ILE A 149 -1.65 1.75 21.04
CA ILE A 149 -0.50 2.25 21.77
C ILE A 149 0.72 2.14 20.87
N GLU A 150 1.44 3.24 20.68
CA GLU A 150 2.79 3.26 20.15
C GLU A 150 3.79 3.36 21.30
N LEU A 151 4.49 2.26 21.57
CA LEU A 151 5.62 2.22 22.48
C LEU A 151 6.88 2.70 21.78
N THR A 152 7.69 3.50 22.47
CA THR A 152 9.00 3.93 21.99
C THR A 152 10.09 3.53 22.99
N TYR A 153 10.94 2.59 22.60
CA TYR A 153 12.14 2.23 23.36
C TYR A 153 13.35 2.93 22.77
N ASN A 154 14.01 3.79 23.56
CA ASN A 154 15.26 4.43 23.15
C ASN A 154 16.44 3.59 23.67
N TYR A 155 17.42 3.32 22.81
CA TYR A 155 18.48 2.35 23.12
C TYR A 155 19.28 2.77 24.35
N GLY A 156 19.30 1.90 25.36
CA GLY A 156 20.04 2.11 26.60
C GLY A 156 19.39 3.10 27.59
N VAL A 157 18.14 3.51 27.34
CA VAL A 157 17.34 4.28 28.31
C VAL A 157 16.33 3.33 28.94
N ASP A 158 16.48 3.06 30.22
CA ASP A 158 15.76 2.00 30.96
C ASP A 158 14.70 2.55 31.94
N LYS A 159 14.58 3.88 32.05
CA LYS A 159 13.59 4.53 32.91
C LYS A 159 13.21 5.91 32.38
N TYR A 160 11.95 6.26 32.58
CA TYR A 160 11.40 7.58 32.32
C TYR A 160 10.70 8.14 33.56
N ASP A 161 10.53 9.46 33.59
CA ASP A 161 9.71 10.15 34.57
C ASP A 161 8.31 10.35 33.99
N ILE A 162 7.29 9.78 34.65
CA ILE A 162 5.89 9.92 34.23
C ILE A 162 5.36 11.32 34.52
N GLY A 163 5.93 12.01 35.51
CA GLY A 163 5.40 13.27 36.01
C GLY A 163 4.06 13.10 36.75
N THR A 164 3.51 14.24 37.19
CA THR A 164 2.27 14.31 37.97
C THR A 164 1.05 14.64 37.10
N GLY A 165 1.24 15.00 35.84
CA GLY A 165 0.17 15.38 34.93
C GLY A 165 -0.53 14.20 34.27
N PHE A 166 0.21 13.13 33.94
CA PHE A 166 -0.37 11.97 33.29
C PHE A 166 -1.28 11.23 34.28
N GLY A 167 -2.49 10.89 33.84
CA GLY A 167 -3.49 10.20 34.64
C GLY A 167 -3.34 8.69 34.54
N HIS A 168 -3.90 8.14 33.47
CA HIS A 168 -3.96 6.72 33.17
C HIS A 168 -4.43 6.48 31.73
N PHE A 169 -4.33 5.24 31.28
CA PHE A 169 -5.10 4.72 30.15
C PHE A 169 -6.32 3.94 30.66
N GLY A 170 -7.45 4.00 29.97
CA GLY A 170 -8.63 3.21 30.33
C GLY A 170 -8.79 2.01 29.41
N ILE A 171 -9.08 0.85 29.99
CA ILE A 171 -9.37 -0.39 29.28
C ILE A 171 -10.72 -0.93 29.74
N ALA A 172 -11.68 -1.00 28.83
CA ALA A 172 -12.93 -1.68 29.05
C ALA A 172 -12.74 -3.20 28.98
N VAL A 173 -13.18 -3.91 30.02
CA VAL A 173 -13.15 -5.38 30.12
C VAL A 173 -14.51 -5.89 30.58
N GLU A 174 -14.86 -7.10 30.20
CA GLU A 174 -16.15 -7.70 30.58
C GLU A 174 -16.20 -8.13 32.05
N ASP A 175 -15.05 -8.51 32.62
CA ASP A 175 -14.90 -8.95 34.01
C ASP A 175 -13.61 -8.38 34.58
N VAL A 176 -13.74 -7.33 35.40
CA VAL A 176 -12.59 -6.64 35.99
C VAL A 176 -11.93 -7.53 37.04
N ALA A 177 -12.70 -8.27 37.83
CA ALA A 177 -12.17 -9.12 38.89
C ALA A 177 -11.25 -10.20 38.33
N LYS A 178 -11.71 -10.92 37.30
CA LYS A 178 -10.94 -11.95 36.60
C LYS A 178 -9.68 -11.38 35.93
N THR A 179 -9.79 -10.20 35.33
CA THR A 179 -8.63 -9.53 34.71
C THR A 179 -7.58 -9.16 35.76
N VAL A 180 -8.00 -8.63 36.91
CA VAL A 180 -7.10 -8.32 38.03
C VAL A 180 -6.45 -9.57 38.61
N GLU A 181 -7.18 -10.68 38.76
CA GLU A 181 -6.60 -11.95 39.21
C GLU A 181 -5.53 -12.47 38.25
N LEU A 182 -5.77 -12.38 36.94
CA LEU A 182 -4.78 -12.73 35.91
C LEU A 182 -3.54 -11.85 36.02
N ILE A 183 -3.70 -10.53 36.15
CA ILE A 183 -2.60 -9.57 36.31
C ILE A 183 -1.77 -9.90 37.55
N LYS A 184 -2.42 -10.18 38.70
CA LYS A 184 -1.74 -10.60 39.93
C LYS A 184 -0.96 -11.89 39.74
N ALA A 185 -1.57 -12.91 39.12
CA ALA A 185 -0.93 -14.19 38.87
C ALA A 185 0.31 -14.07 37.96
N LYS A 186 0.34 -13.05 37.10
CA LYS A 186 1.46 -12.71 36.22
C LYS A 186 2.46 -11.72 36.82
N GLY A 187 2.30 -11.36 38.11
CA GLY A 187 3.21 -10.47 38.83
C GLY A 187 3.00 -8.98 38.55
N GLY A 188 1.89 -8.60 37.92
CA GLY A 188 1.52 -7.19 37.72
C GLY A 188 1.07 -6.52 39.01
N LYS A 189 1.24 -5.20 39.09
CA LYS A 189 0.95 -4.43 40.29
C LYS A 189 -0.48 -3.89 40.24
N VAL A 190 -1.27 -4.22 41.26
CA VAL A 190 -2.63 -3.69 41.44
C VAL A 190 -2.57 -2.56 42.47
N THR A 191 -2.99 -1.36 42.07
CA THR A 191 -2.96 -0.16 42.93
C THR A 191 -4.33 0.21 43.47
N ARG A 192 -5.39 -0.34 42.87
CA ARG A 192 -6.72 -0.33 43.45
C ARG A 192 -7.45 -1.62 43.06
N GLU A 193 -7.94 -2.32 44.06
CA GLU A 193 -8.72 -3.55 43.87
C GLU A 193 -10.06 -3.28 43.16
N PRO A 194 -10.61 -4.28 42.46
CA PRO A 194 -11.93 -4.22 41.85
C PRO A 194 -12.99 -3.76 42.84
N GLY A 195 -13.74 -2.73 42.46
CA GLY A 195 -14.90 -2.27 43.22
C GLY A 195 -15.59 -1.10 42.56
N PRO A 196 -16.81 -0.77 42.98
CA PRO A 196 -17.55 0.36 42.43
C PRO A 196 -16.75 1.66 42.57
N VAL A 197 -16.81 2.51 41.54
CA VAL A 197 -16.30 3.87 41.63
C VAL A 197 -16.98 4.62 42.78
N LYS A 198 -16.22 5.48 43.48
CA LYS A 198 -16.77 6.30 44.57
C LYS A 198 -17.93 7.14 44.02
N GLY A 199 -19.12 6.98 44.60
CA GLY A 199 -20.32 7.68 44.16
C GLY A 199 -20.89 7.19 42.81
N GLY A 200 -20.66 5.93 42.43
CA GLY A 200 -21.27 5.31 41.25
C GLY A 200 -21.36 3.78 41.39
N THR A 201 -21.88 3.13 40.35
CA THR A 201 -22.10 1.67 40.33
C THR A 201 -21.10 0.92 39.45
N THR A 202 -20.39 1.61 38.56
CA THR A 202 -19.41 1.00 37.65
C THR A 202 -18.24 0.41 38.44
N VAL A 203 -18.00 -0.89 38.26
CA VAL A 203 -16.85 -1.59 38.84
C VAL A 203 -15.59 -1.21 38.07
N ILE A 204 -14.57 -0.77 38.81
CA ILE A 204 -13.28 -0.39 38.26
C ILE A 204 -12.13 -0.90 39.14
N ALA A 205 -10.96 -1.07 38.54
CA ALA A 205 -9.70 -1.36 39.23
C ALA A 205 -8.57 -0.51 38.63
N PHE A 206 -7.47 -0.34 39.36
CA PHE A 206 -6.26 0.25 38.80
C PHE A 206 -5.09 -0.72 38.91
N VAL A 207 -4.37 -0.83 37.80
CA VAL A 207 -3.11 -1.57 37.71
C VAL A 207 -2.01 -0.66 37.20
N GLU A 208 -0.77 -0.99 37.53
CA GLU A 208 0.42 -0.32 37.03
C GLU A 208 1.23 -1.30 36.19
N ASP A 209 1.73 -0.83 35.05
CA ASP A 209 2.73 -1.54 34.28
C ASP A 209 4.12 -1.46 34.95
N PHE A 210 5.13 -2.02 34.29
CA PHE A 210 6.49 -2.07 34.83
C PHE A 210 7.24 -0.73 34.79
N ASP A 211 6.79 0.24 33.98
CA ASP A 211 7.36 1.59 33.91
C ASP A 211 6.62 2.56 34.86
N GLY A 212 5.46 2.16 35.38
CA GLY A 212 4.63 2.89 36.35
C GLY A 212 3.39 3.54 35.75
N TYR A 213 3.09 3.30 34.47
CA TYR A 213 1.88 3.79 33.82
C TYR A 213 0.66 3.11 34.41
N LYS A 214 -0.32 3.92 34.78
CA LYS A 214 -1.58 3.44 35.33
C LYS A 214 -2.55 3.06 34.23
N PHE A 215 -3.22 1.93 34.42
CA PHE A 215 -4.35 1.48 33.62
C PHE A 215 -5.58 1.35 34.51
N GLU A 216 -6.63 2.10 34.19
CA GLU A 216 -7.96 1.88 34.75
C GLU A 216 -8.62 0.73 33.98
N LEU A 217 -9.06 -0.30 34.70
CA LEU A 217 -9.87 -1.37 34.14
C LEU A 217 -11.33 -1.04 34.43
N LEU A 218 -12.17 -0.95 33.40
CA LEU A 218 -13.58 -0.58 33.50
C LEU A 218 -14.47 -1.75 33.13
N GLU A 219 -15.33 -2.18 34.05
CA GLU A 219 -16.28 -3.26 33.77
C GLU A 219 -17.39 -2.75 32.86
N ARG A 220 -17.40 -3.23 31.62
CA ARG A 220 -18.38 -2.86 30.58
C ARG A 220 -18.72 -4.09 29.74
N GLY A 221 -19.91 -4.08 29.14
CA GLY A 221 -20.24 -5.06 28.12
C GLY A 221 -19.31 -4.96 26.89
N PRO A 222 -19.43 -5.90 25.93
CA PRO A 222 -18.61 -5.90 24.73
C PRO A 222 -18.60 -4.54 24.02
N THR A 223 -17.41 -3.99 23.78
CA THR A 223 -17.21 -2.71 23.09
C THR A 223 -16.35 -2.90 21.85
N PRO A 224 -16.60 -2.15 20.75
CA PRO A 224 -15.71 -2.15 19.59
C PRO A 224 -14.33 -1.54 19.89
N GLU A 225 -14.18 -0.77 20.97
CA GLU A 225 -12.91 -0.09 21.31
C GLU A 225 -12.55 -0.31 22.79
N PRO A 226 -11.91 -1.44 23.14
CA PRO A 226 -11.57 -1.72 24.53
C PRO A 226 -10.54 -0.75 25.12
N LEU A 227 -9.59 -0.22 24.33
CA LEU A 227 -8.69 0.83 24.78
C LEU A 227 -9.41 2.19 24.70
N CYS A 228 -10.18 2.50 25.73
CA CYS A 228 -11.24 3.49 25.64
C CYS A 228 -10.91 4.87 26.22
N GLN A 229 -9.80 5.06 26.95
CA GLN A 229 -9.48 6.38 27.53
C GLN A 229 -7.99 6.72 27.53
N VAL A 230 -7.69 8.01 27.35
CA VAL A 230 -6.44 8.63 27.78
C VAL A 230 -6.80 9.73 28.77
N MET A 231 -6.33 9.64 30.01
CA MET A 231 -6.62 10.63 31.05
C MET A 231 -5.43 11.55 31.29
N LEU A 232 -5.67 12.87 31.17
CA LEU A 232 -4.68 13.91 31.43
C LEU A 232 -5.21 14.92 32.45
N ARG A 233 -4.34 15.33 33.39
CA ARG A 233 -4.67 16.42 34.31
C ARG A 233 -4.45 17.78 33.67
N VAL A 234 -5.35 18.70 33.99
CA VAL A 234 -5.34 20.10 33.49
C VAL A 234 -5.60 21.08 34.63
N GLY A 235 -5.03 22.26 34.52
CA GLY A 235 -5.15 23.33 35.51
C GLY A 235 -6.42 24.17 35.39
N ASP A 236 -7.05 24.16 34.22
CA ASP A 236 -8.33 24.82 33.95
C ASP A 236 -9.16 23.96 32.99
N LEU A 237 -10.23 23.37 33.50
CA LEU A 237 -11.04 22.42 32.75
C LEU A 237 -11.80 23.11 31.61
N ASP A 238 -12.36 24.31 31.84
CA ASP A 238 -13.18 25.01 30.85
C ASP A 238 -12.33 25.57 29.71
N ARG A 239 -11.12 26.05 30.02
CA ARG A 239 -10.13 26.42 29.00
C ARG A 239 -9.75 25.22 28.14
N SER A 240 -9.54 24.06 28.77
CA SER A 240 -9.14 22.84 28.08
C SER A 240 -10.26 22.30 27.18
N ILE A 241 -11.50 22.23 27.68
CA ILE A 241 -12.69 21.85 26.88
C ILE A 241 -12.78 22.74 25.63
N LYS A 242 -12.77 24.06 25.81
CA LYS A 242 -12.86 25.02 24.69
C LYS A 242 -11.72 24.86 23.68
N PHE A 243 -10.53 24.51 24.14
CA PHE A 243 -9.39 24.25 23.26
C PHE A 243 -9.65 23.01 22.40
N TYR A 244 -10.00 21.87 23.00
CA TYR A 244 -10.23 20.63 22.24
C TYR A 244 -11.45 20.70 21.32
N GLU A 245 -12.50 21.43 21.71
CA GLU A 245 -13.64 21.74 20.84
C GLU A 245 -13.22 22.56 19.59
N LYS A 246 -12.44 23.63 19.79
CA LYS A 246 -12.08 24.56 18.68
C LYS A 246 -10.92 24.07 17.82
N ALA A 247 -9.90 23.49 18.42
CA ALA A 247 -8.68 23.07 17.74
C ALA A 247 -8.85 21.73 17.01
N PHE A 248 -9.58 20.81 17.64
CA PHE A 248 -9.66 19.42 17.21
C PHE A 248 -11.09 18.96 16.92
N GLY A 249 -12.11 19.78 17.17
CA GLY A 249 -13.50 19.44 16.87
C GLY A 249 -14.08 18.35 17.78
N MET A 250 -13.48 18.14 18.95
CA MET A 250 -14.01 17.16 19.91
C MET A 250 -15.32 17.65 20.49
N GLU A 251 -16.25 16.73 20.72
CA GLU A 251 -17.49 16.99 21.45
C GLU A 251 -17.26 16.77 22.95
N LEU A 252 -17.86 17.63 23.78
CA LEU A 252 -17.99 17.38 25.22
C LEU A 252 -19.09 16.34 25.46
N LEU A 253 -18.68 15.09 25.66
CA LEU A 253 -19.59 13.96 25.82
C LEU A 253 -20.19 13.90 27.22
N ARG A 254 -19.39 14.24 28.23
CA ARG A 254 -19.79 14.21 29.64
C ARG A 254 -18.93 15.17 30.46
N LYS A 255 -19.56 15.94 31.36
CA LYS A 255 -18.87 16.71 32.40
C LYS A 255 -19.46 16.31 33.75
N ARG A 256 -18.61 15.99 34.73
CA ARG A 256 -19.05 15.61 36.07
C ARG A 256 -18.17 16.29 37.12
N ASP A 257 -18.82 16.99 38.03
CA ASP A 257 -18.19 17.60 39.19
C ASP A 257 -18.38 16.72 40.43
N ASN A 258 -17.32 16.57 41.23
CA ASN A 258 -17.32 15.78 42.46
C ASN A 258 -16.71 16.63 43.61
N PRO A 259 -17.49 17.54 44.22
CA PRO A 259 -16.99 18.47 45.24
C PRO A 259 -16.51 17.77 46.51
N GLU A 260 -17.08 16.62 46.87
CA GLU A 260 -16.65 15.80 48.01
C GLU A 260 -15.18 15.37 47.89
N TYR A 261 -14.75 15.01 46.68
CA TYR A 261 -13.39 14.56 46.38
C TYR A 261 -12.55 15.64 45.68
N LYS A 262 -13.09 16.87 45.55
CA LYS A 262 -12.42 18.06 45.03
C LYS A 262 -11.83 17.89 43.63
N TYR A 263 -12.57 17.26 42.72
CA TYR A 263 -12.20 17.17 41.32
C TYR A 263 -13.39 17.27 40.37
N THR A 264 -13.13 17.72 39.14
CA THR A 264 -14.08 17.77 38.04
C THR A 264 -13.47 17.05 36.84
N ILE A 265 -14.25 16.25 36.13
CA ILE A 265 -13.82 15.57 34.90
C ILE A 265 -14.64 15.99 33.69
N ALA A 266 -14.02 15.94 32.51
CA ALA A 266 -14.67 16.08 31.22
C ALA A 266 -14.21 14.97 30.27
N MET A 267 -15.15 14.33 29.57
CA MET A 267 -14.89 13.35 28.52
C MET A 267 -15.05 14.02 27.16
N MET A 268 -13.98 14.08 26.38
CA MET A 268 -13.93 14.69 25.05
C MET A 268 -13.70 13.60 23.99
N GLY A 269 -14.41 13.65 22.86
CA GLY A 269 -14.23 12.63 21.81
C GLY A 269 -14.98 12.91 20.51
N TYR A 270 -15.06 11.90 19.64
CA TYR A 270 -15.67 11.98 18.30
C TYR A 270 -16.87 11.02 18.12
N GLY A 271 -17.49 10.63 19.23
CA GLY A 271 -18.62 9.72 19.24
C GLY A 271 -18.96 9.23 20.65
N PRO A 272 -19.94 8.32 20.79
CA PRO A 272 -20.38 7.82 22.08
C PRO A 272 -19.23 7.23 22.93
N GLU A 273 -19.18 7.59 24.22
CA GLU A 273 -18.14 7.21 25.20
C GLU A 273 -18.00 5.69 25.40
N ASP A 274 -19.06 4.93 25.14
CA ASP A 274 -19.10 3.47 25.28
C ASP A 274 -18.52 2.72 24.06
N LYS A 275 -18.36 3.41 22.93
CA LYS A 275 -17.97 2.82 21.63
C LYS A 275 -16.70 3.40 21.04
N ASN A 276 -16.16 4.46 21.62
CA ASN A 276 -14.99 5.16 21.11
C ASN A 276 -14.01 5.42 22.24
N VAL A 277 -12.74 5.57 21.88
CA VAL A 277 -11.78 6.18 22.78
C VAL A 277 -12.20 7.63 23.09
N VAL A 278 -11.96 8.07 24.32
CA VAL A 278 -12.16 9.46 24.77
C VAL A 278 -10.91 10.02 25.42
N LEU A 279 -10.73 11.33 25.33
CA LEU A 279 -9.78 12.09 26.13
C LEU A 279 -10.48 12.52 27.42
N GLU A 280 -10.07 11.94 28.54
CA GLU A 280 -10.53 12.35 29.86
C GLU A 280 -9.65 13.48 30.39
N LEU A 281 -10.25 14.62 30.69
CA LEU A 281 -9.58 15.77 31.30
C LEU A 281 -9.99 15.86 32.76
N THR A 282 -9.01 15.81 33.67
CA THR A 282 -9.26 15.91 35.12
C THR A 282 -8.69 17.21 35.68
N TYR A 283 -9.55 18.01 36.32
CA TYR A 283 -9.17 19.16 37.12
C TYR A 283 -9.31 18.83 38.60
N ASN A 284 -8.25 19.06 39.39
CA ASN A 284 -8.30 18.98 40.85
C ASN A 284 -8.38 20.40 41.41
N TYR A 285 -9.24 20.63 42.40
CA TYR A 285 -9.55 21.97 42.88
C TYR A 285 -8.30 22.69 43.39
N GLY A 286 -8.02 23.86 42.83
CA GLY A 286 -6.89 24.71 43.22
C GLY A 286 -5.53 24.23 42.70
N VAL A 287 -5.47 23.15 41.92
CA VAL A 287 -4.22 22.66 41.32
C VAL A 287 -4.17 23.08 39.85
N THR A 288 -3.34 24.06 39.55
CA THR A 288 -3.27 24.71 38.22
C THR A 288 -2.11 24.22 37.35
N GLU A 289 -1.15 23.50 37.92
CA GLU A 289 0.06 23.07 37.21
C GLU A 289 0.41 21.63 37.59
N TYR A 290 0.98 20.90 36.62
CA TYR A 290 1.44 19.53 36.79
C TYR A 290 2.74 19.32 36.01
N GLU A 291 3.61 18.47 36.55
CA GLU A 291 4.82 18.03 35.86
C GLU A 291 4.43 17.06 34.74
N LYS A 292 4.86 17.32 33.52
CA LYS A 292 4.57 16.45 32.36
C LYS A 292 5.40 15.17 32.35
N GLY A 293 6.53 15.18 33.06
CA GLY A 293 7.55 14.16 32.93
C GLY A 293 8.15 14.13 31.52
N ASN A 294 8.84 13.04 31.23
CA ASN A 294 9.40 12.75 29.91
C ASN A 294 9.00 11.36 29.39
N ALA A 295 8.06 10.68 30.06
CA ALA A 295 7.60 9.35 29.66
C ALA A 295 6.48 9.42 28.60
N TYR A 296 5.34 10.04 28.92
CA TYR A 296 4.28 10.32 27.94
C TYR A 296 4.82 11.27 26.85
N ALA A 297 4.54 10.97 25.58
CA ALA A 297 5.00 11.81 24.47
C ALA A 297 3.87 12.65 23.86
N GLN A 298 2.84 12.01 23.29
CA GLN A 298 1.77 12.71 22.58
C GLN A 298 0.59 11.79 22.25
N ILE A 299 -0.54 12.39 21.85
CA ILE A 299 -1.65 11.70 21.20
C ILE A 299 -1.74 12.10 19.72
N ALA A 300 -2.00 11.15 18.83
CA ALA A 300 -2.18 11.37 17.41
C ALA A 300 -3.67 11.31 17.02
N ILE A 301 -4.10 12.33 16.27
CA ILE A 301 -5.48 12.54 15.84
C ILE A 301 -5.49 12.66 14.30
N GLY A 302 -6.23 11.78 13.66
CA GLY A 302 -6.49 11.80 12.22
C GLY A 302 -7.33 13.01 11.81
N THR A 303 -7.05 13.57 10.64
CA THR A 303 -7.78 14.68 10.01
C THR A 303 -7.75 14.57 8.49
N ASP A 304 -8.72 15.16 7.79
CA ASP A 304 -8.66 15.25 6.33
C ASP A 304 -7.66 16.35 5.85
N ASP A 305 -7.27 17.30 6.71
CA ASP A 305 -6.33 18.37 6.35
C ASP A 305 -5.52 18.88 7.56
N VAL A 306 -4.24 18.52 7.61
CA VAL A 306 -3.31 18.99 8.65
C VAL A 306 -3.03 20.50 8.62
N TYR A 307 -3.18 21.17 7.47
CA TYR A 307 -2.93 22.61 7.35
C TYR A 307 -4.07 23.40 8.01
N LYS A 308 -5.32 23.07 7.70
CA LYS A 308 -6.49 23.65 8.36
C LYS A 308 -6.53 23.32 9.84
N THR A 309 -6.10 22.11 10.22
CA THR A 309 -5.90 21.76 11.64
C THR A 309 -4.92 22.70 12.33
N ALA A 310 -3.77 23.00 11.69
CA ALA A 310 -2.79 23.92 12.26
C ALA A 310 -3.35 25.35 12.42
N GLU A 311 -4.16 25.81 11.48
CA GLU A 311 -4.86 27.10 11.59
C GLU A 311 -5.86 27.10 12.76
N ALA A 312 -6.68 26.06 12.88
CA ALA A 312 -7.63 25.91 13.99
C ALA A 312 -6.94 25.90 15.36
N ILE A 313 -5.81 25.20 15.49
CA ILE A 313 -5.00 25.19 16.71
C ILE A 313 -4.52 26.61 17.07
N LYS A 314 -4.02 27.38 16.09
CA LYS A 314 -3.57 28.76 16.31
C LYS A 314 -4.74 29.64 16.79
N LEU A 315 -5.93 29.48 16.22
CA LEU A 315 -7.15 30.20 16.63
C LEU A 315 -7.65 29.80 18.02
N ALA A 316 -7.42 28.56 18.43
CA ALA A 316 -7.81 28.05 19.75
C ALA A 316 -6.81 28.44 20.87
N GLY A 317 -5.71 29.13 20.55
CA GLY A 317 -4.68 29.51 21.52
C GLY A 317 -3.63 28.43 21.81
N GLY A 318 -3.58 27.38 20.98
CA GLY A 318 -2.54 26.35 21.07
C GLY A 318 -1.22 26.79 20.46
N LYS A 319 -0.12 26.19 20.91
CA LYS A 319 1.22 26.47 20.40
C LYS A 319 1.65 25.42 19.39
N ILE A 320 1.80 25.79 18.13
CA ILE A 320 2.40 24.91 17.11
C ILE A 320 3.86 24.63 17.46
N THR A 321 4.22 23.35 17.50
CA THR A 321 5.60 22.86 17.69
C THR A 321 6.20 22.30 16.42
N ARG A 322 5.36 21.92 15.45
CA ARG A 322 5.74 21.55 14.09
C ARG A 322 4.69 22.08 13.12
N GLU A 323 5.10 22.95 12.20
CA GLU A 323 4.22 23.44 11.14
C GLU A 323 3.75 22.29 10.22
N PRO A 324 2.55 22.40 9.63
CA PRO A 324 1.95 21.34 8.83
C PRO A 324 2.80 21.01 7.61
N GLY A 325 3.08 19.73 7.40
CA GLY A 325 3.80 19.26 6.21
C GLY A 325 4.25 17.81 6.29
N PRO A 326 4.80 17.27 5.18
CA PRO A 326 5.28 15.90 5.12
C PRO A 326 6.47 15.67 6.05
N LEU A 327 6.56 14.47 6.62
CA LEU A 327 7.75 14.02 7.35
C LEU A 327 8.90 13.75 6.37
N PRO A 328 10.16 14.05 6.74
CA PRO A 328 11.30 13.66 5.91
C PRO A 328 11.34 12.14 5.71
N GLY A 329 11.45 11.69 4.45
CA GLY A 329 11.56 10.27 4.11
C GLY A 329 10.24 9.50 3.99
N ILE A 330 9.10 10.06 4.43
CA ILE A 330 7.76 9.46 4.25
C ILE A 330 6.74 10.53 3.82
N SER A 331 5.75 10.18 3.01
CA SER A 331 4.77 11.16 2.51
C SER A 331 3.73 11.61 3.54
N THR A 332 3.73 11.02 4.74
CA THR A 332 2.77 11.32 5.81
C THR A 332 2.89 12.77 6.24
N LYS A 333 1.80 13.53 6.06
CA LYS A 333 1.71 14.93 6.48
C LYS A 333 1.23 14.98 7.93
N ILE A 334 1.92 15.78 8.73
CA ILE A 334 1.57 16.00 10.13
C ILE A 334 1.68 17.48 10.51
N THR A 335 0.95 17.88 11.54
CA THR A 335 1.19 19.09 12.34
C THR A 335 1.26 18.70 13.81
N ALA A 336 2.04 19.39 14.63
CA ALA A 336 2.11 19.11 16.07
C ALA A 336 1.93 20.39 16.88
N CYS A 337 1.25 20.28 18.02
CA CYS A 337 1.01 21.39 18.92
C CYS A 337 1.12 20.99 20.40
N LEU A 338 1.20 22.00 21.25
CA LEU A 338 0.92 21.90 22.67
C LEU A 338 -0.45 22.51 22.95
N ASP A 339 -1.25 21.83 23.76
CA ASP A 339 -2.45 22.38 24.35
C ASP A 339 -2.12 23.47 25.40
N PRO A 340 -3.12 24.18 25.97
CA PRO A 340 -2.90 25.24 26.95
C PRO A 340 -2.13 24.80 28.20
N ASP A 341 -2.14 23.52 28.51
CA ASP A 341 -1.47 22.93 29.66
C ASP A 341 -0.12 22.31 29.29
N GLY A 342 0.28 22.32 28.02
CA GLY A 342 1.56 21.80 27.55
C GLY A 342 1.53 20.33 27.12
N TRP A 343 0.36 19.70 27.00
CA TRP A 343 0.24 18.36 26.44
C TRP A 343 0.40 18.38 24.94
N LYS A 344 1.23 17.48 24.42
CA LYS A 344 1.49 17.40 22.98
C LYS A 344 0.41 16.60 22.26
N ALA A 345 -0.10 17.16 21.17
CA ALA A 345 -1.00 16.49 20.24
C ALA A 345 -0.49 16.62 18.80
N ILE A 346 -0.76 15.61 17.97
CA ILE A 346 -0.41 15.60 16.55
C ILE A 346 -1.68 15.46 15.71
N GLY A 347 -1.83 16.34 14.72
CA GLY A 347 -2.76 16.14 13.62
C GLY A 347 -2.07 15.36 12.50
N GLN A 348 -2.64 14.25 12.06
CA GLN A 348 -2.12 13.39 11.00
C GLN A 348 -3.15 13.22 9.89
N ASP A 349 -2.72 13.34 8.63
CA ASP A 349 -3.63 13.17 7.49
C ASP A 349 -4.19 11.73 7.42
N LEU A 350 -5.52 11.61 7.26
CA LEU A 350 -6.22 10.33 7.08
C LEU A 350 -6.22 9.88 5.62
N GLU A 351 -6.29 10.82 4.68
CA GLU A 351 -6.26 10.54 3.24
C GLU A 351 -4.81 10.55 2.73
N GLU A 352 -4.05 9.49 3.02
CA GLU A 352 -2.89 9.17 2.20
C GLU A 352 -3.38 8.64 0.85
N GLU A 353 -3.59 9.55 -0.10
CA GLU A 353 -3.55 9.15 -1.50
C GLU A 353 -2.15 8.62 -1.78
N ASP A 354 -2.06 7.34 -2.14
CA ASP A 354 -0.77 6.71 -2.38
C ASP A 354 0.02 7.54 -3.42
N PRO A 355 1.28 7.91 -3.16
CA PRO A 355 2.07 8.74 -4.07
C PRO A 355 2.12 8.20 -5.51
N ARG A 356 2.00 6.89 -5.70
CA ARG A 356 1.93 6.24 -7.00
C ARG A 356 0.73 6.70 -7.81
N LEU A 357 -0.39 7.09 -7.20
CA LEU A 357 -1.56 7.60 -7.94
C LEU A 357 -1.34 8.96 -8.61
N LYS A 358 -0.23 9.66 -8.32
CA LYS A 358 0.08 10.98 -8.91
C LYS A 358 0.77 10.90 -10.26
N VAL A 359 1.45 9.79 -10.53
CA VAL A 359 2.21 9.55 -11.77
C VAL A 359 1.46 8.64 -12.75
N LEU A 360 0.43 7.95 -12.27
CA LEU A 360 -0.49 7.16 -13.07
C LEU A 360 -1.38 8.10 -13.88
N LYS A 361 -1.57 7.78 -15.17
CA LYS A 361 -2.36 8.60 -16.07
C LYS A 361 -3.71 7.96 -16.35
N LYS A 362 -4.76 8.78 -16.42
CA LYS A 362 -6.15 8.31 -16.57
C LYS A 362 -6.32 7.42 -17.81
N GLU A 363 -5.68 7.78 -18.92
CA GLU A 363 -5.77 7.06 -20.19
C GLU A 363 -5.21 5.63 -20.16
N TRP A 364 -4.48 5.24 -19.11
CA TRP A 364 -4.03 3.86 -18.94
C TRP A 364 -5.12 2.95 -18.37
N PHE A 365 -6.18 3.52 -17.79
CA PHE A 365 -7.16 2.77 -16.99
C PHE A 365 -8.61 3.05 -17.38
N GLU A 366 -8.91 4.23 -17.91
CA GLU A 366 -10.28 4.65 -18.23
C GLU A 366 -10.95 3.70 -19.22
N ASP A 367 -12.08 3.12 -18.80
CA ASP A 367 -12.83 2.10 -19.53
C ASP A 367 -11.97 0.91 -20.01
N LYS A 368 -10.93 0.57 -19.24
CA LYS A 368 -10.01 -0.54 -19.49
C LYS A 368 -10.19 -1.72 -18.54
N ASP A 369 -9.92 -2.92 -19.03
CA ASP A 369 -9.86 -4.14 -18.21
C ASP A 369 -8.44 -4.31 -17.66
N CYS A 370 -8.32 -4.25 -16.33
CA CYS A 370 -7.04 -4.13 -15.63
C CYS A 370 -6.74 -5.34 -14.74
N LEU A 371 -5.45 -5.63 -14.56
CA LEU A 371 -4.94 -6.63 -13.61
C LEU A 371 -3.92 -5.99 -12.68
N ASP A 372 -4.02 -6.24 -11.38
CA ASP A 372 -3.05 -5.80 -10.37
C ASP A 372 -2.41 -7.01 -9.70
N ILE A 373 -1.16 -7.30 -10.09
CA ILE A 373 -0.38 -8.43 -9.58
C ILE A 373 0.26 -8.03 -8.26
N GLY A 374 0.01 -8.80 -7.20
CA GLY A 374 0.49 -8.54 -5.85
C GLY A 374 -0.22 -7.36 -5.21
N CYS A 375 -1.56 -7.35 -5.24
CA CYS A 375 -2.39 -6.22 -4.81
C CYS A 375 -2.31 -5.92 -3.30
N ASN A 376 -1.66 -6.77 -2.50
CA ASN A 376 -1.56 -6.63 -1.05
C ASN A 376 -2.96 -6.45 -0.44
N SER A 377 -3.19 -5.39 0.34
CA SER A 377 -4.50 -5.10 0.95
C SER A 377 -5.53 -4.46 0.00
N GLY A 378 -5.24 -4.36 -1.31
CA GLY A 378 -6.17 -3.90 -2.35
C GLY A 378 -6.50 -2.40 -2.35
N ILE A 379 -5.91 -1.60 -1.44
CA ILE A 379 -6.22 -0.17 -1.31
C ILE A 379 -5.91 0.60 -2.60
N ILE A 380 -4.71 0.41 -3.17
CA ILE A 380 -4.36 1.02 -4.47
C ILE A 380 -5.31 0.56 -5.56
N THR A 381 -5.61 -0.73 -5.64
CA THR A 381 -6.47 -1.31 -6.67
C THR A 381 -7.84 -0.62 -6.69
N ILE A 382 -8.42 -0.41 -5.50
CA ILE A 382 -9.69 0.29 -5.30
C ILE A 382 -9.56 1.77 -5.68
N GLN A 383 -8.47 2.43 -5.26
CA GLN A 383 -8.23 3.84 -5.57
C GLN A 383 -8.03 4.07 -7.08
N ILE A 384 -7.32 3.18 -7.79
CA ILE A 384 -7.15 3.23 -9.26
C ILE A 384 -8.52 3.09 -9.94
N ALA A 385 -9.31 2.08 -9.57
CA ALA A 385 -10.64 1.84 -10.13
C ALA A 385 -11.53 3.08 -10.03
N LYS A 386 -11.51 3.71 -8.84
CA LYS A 386 -12.31 4.89 -8.53
C LYS A 386 -11.79 6.16 -9.21
N LYS A 387 -10.49 6.42 -9.13
CA LYS A 387 -9.87 7.65 -9.60
C LYS A 387 -9.84 7.72 -11.14
N PHE A 388 -9.59 6.59 -11.78
CA PHE A 388 -9.39 6.52 -13.23
C PHE A 388 -10.52 5.82 -13.99
N GLU A 389 -11.59 5.40 -13.31
CA GLU A 389 -12.83 4.89 -13.92
C GLU A 389 -12.58 3.65 -14.81
N CYS A 390 -11.99 2.61 -14.21
CA CYS A 390 -11.76 1.33 -14.88
C CYS A 390 -13.05 0.68 -15.35
N ARG A 391 -12.99 -0.09 -16.45
CA ARG A 391 -14.09 -0.98 -16.85
C ARG A 391 -14.21 -2.15 -15.88
N SER A 392 -13.07 -2.76 -15.57
CA SER A 392 -12.90 -3.75 -14.51
C SER A 392 -11.45 -3.74 -14.02
N ILE A 393 -11.23 -4.13 -12.77
CA ILE A 393 -9.88 -4.41 -12.25
C ILE A 393 -9.92 -5.65 -11.35
N LEU A 394 -8.99 -6.57 -11.60
CA LEU A 394 -8.76 -7.74 -10.76
C LEU A 394 -7.47 -7.54 -9.97
N GLY A 395 -7.53 -7.51 -8.65
CA GLY A 395 -6.36 -7.62 -7.78
C GLY A 395 -6.07 -9.08 -7.44
N ILE A 396 -4.82 -9.50 -7.57
CA ILE A 396 -4.39 -10.85 -7.16
C ILE A 396 -3.27 -10.78 -6.13
N ASP A 397 -3.32 -11.67 -5.15
CA ASP A 397 -2.26 -11.85 -4.16
C ASP A 397 -2.15 -13.33 -3.78
N ILE A 398 -0.96 -13.77 -3.38
CA ILE A 398 -0.72 -15.16 -3.00
C ILE A 398 -1.22 -15.44 -1.56
N ASP A 399 -1.28 -14.41 -0.72
CA ASP A 399 -1.70 -14.49 0.69
C ASP A 399 -3.22 -14.33 0.82
N SER A 400 -3.89 -15.33 1.39
CA SER A 400 -5.34 -15.32 1.62
C SER A 400 -5.78 -14.21 2.58
N ASN A 401 -4.96 -13.90 3.61
CA ASN A 401 -5.31 -12.88 4.60
C ASN A 401 -5.34 -11.49 3.94
N ARG A 402 -4.42 -11.23 3.01
CA ARG A 402 -4.38 -9.98 2.23
C ARG A 402 -5.60 -9.83 1.32
N ILE A 403 -6.08 -10.94 0.75
CA ILE A 403 -7.33 -10.95 -0.03
C ILE A 403 -8.55 -10.69 0.85
N GLU A 404 -8.60 -11.25 2.06
CA GLU A 404 -9.67 -10.92 3.02
C GLU A 404 -9.66 -9.42 3.39
N ASP A 405 -8.47 -8.86 3.68
CA ASP A 405 -8.28 -7.42 3.92
C ASP A 405 -8.77 -6.58 2.73
N SER A 406 -8.49 -7.01 1.50
CA SER A 406 -8.89 -6.29 0.28
C SER A 406 -10.40 -6.22 0.10
N TYR A 407 -11.12 -7.32 0.37
CA TYR A 407 -12.59 -7.32 0.35
C TYR A 407 -13.18 -6.50 1.49
N TRP A 408 -12.54 -6.49 2.65
CA TRP A 408 -12.94 -5.63 3.76
C TRP A 408 -12.78 -4.14 3.40
N HIS A 409 -11.65 -3.75 2.79
CA HIS A 409 -11.43 -2.40 2.28
C HIS A 409 -12.45 -2.01 1.21
N LEU A 410 -12.74 -2.89 0.24
CA LEU A 410 -13.75 -2.63 -0.79
C LEU A 410 -15.12 -2.29 -0.17
N LYS A 411 -15.56 -3.10 0.80
CA LYS A 411 -16.81 -2.84 1.55
C LYS A 411 -16.77 -1.51 2.29
N LYS A 412 -15.64 -1.16 2.91
CA LYS A 412 -15.42 0.12 3.60
C LYS A 412 -15.57 1.30 2.63
N PHE A 413 -14.92 1.25 1.47
CA PHE A 413 -15.00 2.29 0.44
C PHE A 413 -16.43 2.48 -0.10
N VAL A 414 -17.15 1.39 -0.38
CA VAL A 414 -18.55 1.44 -0.84
C VAL A 414 -19.46 2.05 0.23
N LYS A 415 -19.30 1.67 1.50
CA LYS A 415 -20.08 2.24 2.62
C LYS A 415 -19.83 3.75 2.77
N LEU A 416 -18.58 4.17 2.65
CA LEU A 416 -18.19 5.59 2.66
C LEU A 416 -18.81 6.37 1.51
N GLU A 417 -18.91 5.79 0.31
CA GLU A 417 -19.56 6.43 -0.84
C GLU A 417 -21.07 6.56 -0.69
N SER A 418 -21.74 5.51 -0.22
CA SER A 418 -23.17 5.56 0.06
C SER A 418 -23.48 6.63 1.11
N ALA A 419 -22.68 6.73 2.18
CA ALA A 419 -22.81 7.79 3.17
C ALA A 419 -22.61 9.20 2.58
N ARG A 420 -21.59 9.38 1.71
CA ARG A 420 -21.35 10.66 1.00
C ARG A 420 -22.53 11.03 0.08
N LYS A 421 -23.13 10.07 -0.63
CA LYS A 421 -24.31 10.30 -1.49
C LYS A 421 -25.57 10.64 -0.71
N THR A 422 -25.79 10.02 0.45
CA THR A 422 -26.92 10.33 1.35
C THR A 422 -26.79 11.74 1.93
N HIS A 423 -25.59 12.13 2.38
CA HIS A 423 -25.33 13.49 2.85
C HIS A 423 -25.47 14.55 1.74
N ALA A 424 -24.98 14.28 0.53
CA ALA A 424 -25.11 15.19 -0.61
C ALA A 424 -26.56 15.34 -1.11
N LYS A 425 -27.43 14.34 -0.91
CA LYS A 425 -28.88 14.45 -1.17
C LYS A 425 -29.60 15.24 -0.09
N SER A 426 -29.25 15.04 1.19
CA SER A 426 -29.81 15.79 2.32
C SER A 426 -29.47 17.28 2.22
N SER A 427 -28.22 17.62 1.91
CA SER A 427 -27.78 19.01 1.75
C SER A 427 -28.34 19.71 0.51
N LYS A 428 -28.87 18.96 -0.47
CA LYS A 428 -29.49 19.51 -1.68
C LYS A 428 -31.00 19.71 -1.53
N LEU A 429 -31.62 19.03 -0.56
CA LEU A 429 -33.01 19.25 -0.15
C LEU A 429 -33.14 20.47 0.76
N GLU A 430 -32.14 20.75 1.63
CA GLU A 430 -32.16 21.92 2.53
C GLU A 430 -31.92 23.28 1.84
N VAL A 431 -31.47 23.31 0.58
CA VAL A 431 -31.30 24.55 -0.21
C VAL A 431 -32.55 24.88 -1.05
N ALA A 432 -33.55 23.99 -1.09
CA ALA A 432 -34.78 24.19 -1.83
C ALA A 432 -35.99 24.60 -0.96
N GLU A 433 -35.87 24.58 0.37
CA GLU A 433 -36.92 25.02 1.31
C GLU A 433 -36.64 26.44 1.84
N SER A 434 -36.56 27.42 0.94
CA SER A 434 -36.76 28.83 1.31
C SER A 434 -37.40 29.61 0.17
N ALA A 435 -38.55 29.16 -0.32
CA ALA A 435 -39.48 30.00 -1.08
C ALA A 435 -40.91 29.43 -1.05
N ASN A 436 -41.76 30.16 -0.32
CA ASN A 436 -43.21 30.29 -0.40
C ASN A 436 -44.18 29.26 0.22
N SER A 437 -45.10 29.88 0.96
CA SER A 437 -46.24 29.44 1.76
C SER A 437 -47.52 29.25 0.90
N PRO A 438 -48.71 28.95 1.46
CA PRO A 438 -49.41 27.70 1.16
C PRO A 438 -50.79 27.90 0.48
N GLU A 439 -51.22 26.98 -0.38
CA GLU A 439 -52.65 26.83 -0.70
C GLU A 439 -53.08 25.37 -0.91
N GLN A 440 -54.38 25.20 -0.75
CA GLN A 440 -55.14 24.02 -0.36
C GLN A 440 -55.48 23.05 -1.51
N SER A 441 -55.53 21.77 -1.13
CA SER A 441 -56.64 20.82 -1.38
C SER A 441 -56.80 20.07 -2.72
N VAL A 442 -57.33 18.86 -2.51
CA VAL A 442 -58.17 17.95 -3.31
C VAL A 442 -57.62 17.05 -4.45
N THR A 443 -57.85 15.76 -4.19
CA THR A 443 -58.36 14.67 -5.06
C THR A 443 -57.45 13.82 -5.95
N ALA A 444 -57.68 12.52 -5.76
CA ALA A 444 -57.27 11.35 -6.53
C ALA A 444 -57.69 11.36 -8.01
N SER A 445 -56.93 10.66 -8.87
CA SER A 445 -57.36 9.44 -9.58
C SER A 445 -56.69 9.27 -10.95
N SER A 446 -56.05 8.10 -11.11
CA SER A 446 -56.03 7.19 -12.28
C SER A 446 -55.86 7.67 -13.74
N ASN A 447 -54.93 6.96 -14.41
CA ASN A 447 -54.99 6.37 -15.77
C ASN A 447 -54.12 6.94 -16.91
N GLU A 448 -53.19 6.05 -17.31
CA GLU A 448 -52.86 5.55 -18.64
C GLU A 448 -52.32 6.46 -19.77
N GLU A 449 -51.09 6.11 -20.15
CA GLU A 449 -50.49 5.99 -21.48
C GLU A 449 -50.89 6.97 -22.61
N THR A 450 -49.90 7.74 -23.09
CA THR A 450 -49.60 7.77 -24.54
C THR A 450 -48.14 8.09 -24.82
N LYS A 451 -47.54 7.29 -25.71
CA LYS A 451 -46.19 7.44 -26.28
C LYS A 451 -46.01 8.78 -26.98
N GLY A 452 -44.93 9.48 -26.64
CA GLY A 452 -44.33 10.56 -27.43
C GLY A 452 -42.82 10.44 -27.39
N ILE A 453 -42.21 10.11 -28.54
CA ILE A 453 -40.77 10.00 -28.73
C ILE A 453 -40.17 11.40 -28.61
N SER A 454 -39.41 11.65 -27.55
CA SER A 454 -38.37 12.68 -27.49
C SER A 454 -37.06 12.01 -27.12
N ARG A 455 -36.10 12.07 -28.05
CA ARG A 455 -34.71 11.67 -27.83
C ARG A 455 -34.07 12.76 -26.97
N ASP A 456 -33.90 12.47 -25.69
CA ASP A 456 -32.91 13.15 -24.87
C ASP A 456 -32.02 12.12 -24.17
N CYS A 457 -30.71 12.30 -24.31
CA CYS A 457 -29.66 11.40 -23.88
C CYS A 457 -29.75 11.12 -22.36
N SER A 458 -29.89 9.84 -22.01
CA SER A 458 -29.85 9.37 -20.63
C SER A 458 -28.48 9.61 -19.97
N PRO A 459 -28.42 10.01 -18.69
CA PRO A 459 -27.17 10.06 -17.95
C PRO A 459 -26.63 8.64 -17.74
N SER A 460 -25.35 8.43 -17.99
CA SER A 460 -24.69 7.13 -17.79
C SER A 460 -24.94 6.61 -16.37
N MET A 461 -25.53 5.41 -16.26
CA MET A 461 -25.61 4.73 -14.96
C MET A 461 -24.17 4.39 -14.53
N LYS A 462 -23.64 5.11 -13.54
CA LYS A 462 -22.37 4.75 -12.90
C LYS A 462 -22.48 3.35 -12.32
N ARG A 463 -21.65 2.41 -12.79
CA ARG A 463 -21.54 1.05 -12.24
C ARG A 463 -21.09 1.11 -10.77
N ASP A 464 -21.53 0.16 -9.95
CA ASP A 464 -21.08 0.07 -8.56
C ASP A 464 -19.61 -0.37 -8.52
N LEU A 465 -18.87 0.09 -7.53
CA LEU A 465 -17.46 -0.26 -7.36
C LEU A 465 -17.28 -1.77 -7.13
N CYS A 466 -18.26 -2.43 -6.52
CA CYS A 466 -18.32 -3.89 -6.38
C CYS A 466 -18.42 -4.63 -7.71
N ASP A 467 -18.97 -3.99 -8.76
CA ASP A 467 -19.06 -4.57 -10.10
C ASP A 467 -17.76 -4.39 -10.89
N ILE A 468 -16.95 -3.38 -10.51
CA ILE A 468 -15.70 -3.00 -11.19
C ILE A 468 -14.51 -3.74 -10.57
N VAL A 469 -14.45 -3.82 -9.23
CA VAL A 469 -13.29 -4.33 -8.49
C VAL A 469 -13.54 -5.75 -7.99
N SER A 470 -12.61 -6.65 -8.27
CA SER A 470 -12.60 -8.01 -7.74
C SER A 470 -11.22 -8.40 -7.23
N PHE A 471 -11.17 -9.34 -6.29
CA PHE A 471 -9.93 -9.84 -5.71
C PHE A 471 -9.87 -11.36 -5.77
N ARG A 472 -8.67 -11.93 -5.94
CA ARG A 472 -8.50 -13.38 -6.01
C ARG A 472 -7.17 -13.82 -5.39
N GLN A 473 -7.23 -14.85 -4.55
CA GLN A 473 -6.02 -15.53 -4.09
C GLN A 473 -5.43 -16.35 -5.24
N GLU A 474 -4.17 -16.10 -5.58
CA GLU A 474 -3.50 -16.81 -6.67
C GLU A 474 -1.97 -16.74 -6.61
N ASN A 475 -1.31 -17.87 -6.86
CA ASN A 475 0.11 -17.88 -7.21
C ASN A 475 0.27 -17.56 -8.71
N PHE A 476 0.48 -16.28 -9.02
CA PHE A 476 0.53 -15.83 -10.40
C PHE A 476 1.66 -16.45 -11.23
N VAL A 477 2.81 -16.82 -10.66
CA VAL A 477 3.89 -17.38 -11.49
C VAL A 477 3.62 -18.83 -11.87
N GLN A 478 2.98 -19.61 -10.99
CA GLN A 478 2.75 -21.04 -11.21
C GLN A 478 1.37 -21.38 -11.78
N SER A 479 0.38 -20.49 -11.66
CA SER A 479 -0.98 -20.78 -12.10
C SER A 479 -1.10 -20.87 -13.63
N ARG A 480 -2.04 -21.67 -14.13
CA ARG A 480 -2.40 -21.66 -15.56
C ARG A 480 -3.51 -20.63 -15.79
N HIS A 481 -3.35 -19.77 -16.79
CA HIS A 481 -4.40 -18.83 -17.19
C HIS A 481 -5.06 -19.28 -18.50
N PRO A 482 -6.39 -19.19 -18.62
CA PRO A 482 -7.08 -19.42 -19.88
C PRO A 482 -6.60 -18.40 -20.92
N ARG A 483 -6.26 -18.87 -22.13
CA ARG A 483 -5.77 -18.03 -23.24
C ARG A 483 -6.77 -16.96 -23.70
N GLU A 484 -8.04 -17.13 -23.34
CA GLU A 484 -9.15 -16.23 -23.71
C GLU A 484 -9.18 -14.94 -22.88
N LYS A 485 -8.51 -14.91 -21.70
CA LYS A 485 -8.54 -13.74 -20.83
C LYS A 485 -7.33 -12.85 -21.13
N GLN A 486 -7.60 -11.63 -21.59
CA GLN A 486 -6.59 -10.62 -21.87
C GLN A 486 -6.92 -9.30 -21.17
N TYR A 487 -5.91 -8.47 -20.95
CA TYR A 487 -6.01 -7.21 -20.21
C TYR A 487 -5.47 -6.05 -21.04
N ASP A 488 -6.08 -4.88 -20.89
CA ASP A 488 -5.58 -3.63 -21.43
C ASP A 488 -4.36 -3.14 -20.65
N THR A 489 -4.42 -3.25 -19.31
CA THR A 489 -3.36 -2.74 -18.43
C THR A 489 -3.06 -3.73 -17.32
N ILE A 490 -1.78 -4.03 -17.11
CA ILE A 490 -1.30 -4.88 -16.03
C ILE A 490 -0.36 -4.05 -15.14
N LEU A 491 -0.68 -4.01 -13.86
CA LEU A 491 0.13 -3.45 -12.80
C LEU A 491 0.96 -4.57 -12.16
N CYS A 492 2.26 -4.32 -12.02
CA CYS A 492 3.20 -5.17 -11.31
C CYS A 492 4.01 -4.27 -10.38
N LEU A 493 3.37 -3.85 -9.29
CA LEU A 493 3.92 -2.85 -8.38
C LEU A 493 4.64 -3.53 -7.22
N SER A 494 5.95 -3.35 -7.12
CA SER A 494 6.72 -3.88 -5.99
C SER A 494 6.63 -5.41 -5.80
N VAL A 495 6.42 -6.18 -6.88
CA VAL A 495 6.34 -7.66 -6.83
C VAL A 495 7.63 -8.35 -7.27
N THR A 496 8.37 -7.74 -8.19
CA THR A 496 9.50 -8.40 -8.87
C THR A 496 10.56 -8.92 -7.92
N LYS A 497 10.95 -8.14 -6.89
CA LYS A 497 11.91 -8.61 -5.88
C LYS A 497 11.47 -9.88 -5.17
N TRP A 498 10.20 -9.96 -4.77
CA TRP A 498 9.72 -11.12 -4.03
C TRP A 498 9.72 -12.37 -4.91
N VAL A 499 9.22 -12.25 -6.15
CA VAL A 499 9.25 -13.33 -7.15
C VAL A 499 10.69 -13.79 -7.39
N HIS A 500 11.58 -12.84 -7.61
CA HIS A 500 12.97 -13.08 -7.98
C HIS A 500 13.78 -13.72 -6.84
N LEU A 501 13.55 -13.32 -5.59
CA LEU A 501 14.17 -13.97 -4.43
C LEU A 501 13.60 -15.38 -4.16
N ASN A 502 12.33 -15.64 -4.44
CA ASN A 502 11.71 -16.95 -4.15
C ASN A 502 11.89 -17.97 -5.28
N TRP A 503 11.99 -17.52 -6.54
CA TRP A 503 12.02 -18.40 -7.72
C TRP A 503 13.16 -18.09 -8.69
N GLY A 504 14.09 -17.22 -8.32
CA GLY A 504 15.26 -16.89 -9.14
C GLY A 504 14.89 -16.21 -10.46
N ASP A 505 15.88 -16.16 -11.36
CA ASP A 505 15.74 -15.59 -12.70
C ASP A 505 14.64 -16.29 -13.52
N ASP A 506 14.45 -17.60 -13.34
CA ASP A 506 13.41 -18.39 -14.01
C ASP A 506 12.00 -17.91 -13.61
N GLY A 507 11.77 -17.68 -12.31
CA GLY A 507 10.50 -17.15 -11.83
C GLY A 507 10.20 -15.74 -12.33
N LEU A 508 11.24 -14.91 -12.44
CA LEU A 508 11.11 -13.56 -13.02
C LEU A 508 10.78 -13.62 -14.51
N ILE A 509 11.45 -14.49 -15.27
CA ILE A 509 11.15 -14.71 -16.68
C ILE A 509 9.73 -15.25 -16.86
N ALA A 510 9.31 -16.23 -16.06
CA ALA A 510 7.96 -16.77 -16.10
C ALA A 510 6.90 -15.69 -15.80
N LEU A 511 7.14 -14.83 -14.81
CA LEU A 511 6.29 -13.66 -14.53
C LEU A 511 6.15 -12.77 -15.77
N PHE A 512 7.25 -12.37 -16.38
CA PHE A 512 7.23 -11.47 -17.54
C PHE A 512 6.63 -12.11 -18.79
N SER A 513 6.93 -13.37 -19.07
CA SER A 513 6.33 -14.12 -20.18
C SER A 513 4.82 -14.22 -20.03
N LYS A 514 4.34 -14.47 -18.80
CA LYS A 514 2.91 -14.54 -18.53
C LYS A 514 2.21 -13.19 -18.63
N ILE A 515 2.82 -12.12 -18.11
CA ILE A 515 2.32 -10.75 -18.28
C ILE A 515 2.20 -10.43 -19.78
N TRP A 516 3.21 -10.77 -20.57
CA TRP A 516 3.19 -10.56 -22.01
C TRP A 516 2.05 -11.33 -22.70
N GLY A 517 1.85 -12.60 -22.35
CA GLY A 517 0.78 -13.41 -22.91
C GLY A 517 -0.64 -12.94 -22.56
N LEU A 518 -0.79 -12.24 -21.44
CA LEU A 518 -2.06 -11.69 -20.96
C LEU A 518 -2.34 -10.27 -21.44
N LEU A 519 -1.35 -9.55 -21.97
CA LEU A 519 -1.53 -8.19 -22.48
C LEU A 519 -2.13 -8.18 -23.89
N LEU A 520 -3.15 -7.35 -24.08
CA LEU A 520 -3.69 -7.06 -25.41
C LEU A 520 -2.61 -6.41 -26.31
N PRO A 521 -2.69 -6.58 -27.64
CA PRO A 521 -1.85 -5.83 -28.57
C PRO A 521 -2.12 -4.31 -28.43
N GLY A 522 -1.26 -3.58 -27.71
CA GLY A 522 -1.58 -2.18 -27.37
C GLY A 522 -1.58 -1.88 -25.88
N GLY A 523 -1.57 -2.94 -25.05
CA GLY A 523 -1.74 -2.83 -23.62
C GLY A 523 -0.56 -2.21 -22.89
N ILE A 524 -0.72 -1.94 -21.61
CA ILE A 524 0.26 -1.22 -20.81
C ILE A 524 0.74 -2.11 -19.67
N LEU A 525 2.05 -2.26 -19.54
CA LEU A 525 2.66 -2.80 -18.33
C LEU A 525 3.19 -1.65 -17.49
N VAL A 526 2.62 -1.49 -16.30
CA VAL A 526 3.14 -0.58 -15.28
C VAL A 526 3.98 -1.39 -14.30
N LEU A 527 5.29 -1.16 -14.32
CA LEU A 527 6.25 -1.93 -13.53
C LEU A 527 6.97 -1.01 -12.54
N GLU A 528 6.95 -1.39 -11.27
CA GLU A 528 7.74 -0.75 -10.22
C GLU A 528 8.74 -1.77 -9.68
N PRO A 529 9.97 -1.83 -10.24
CA PRO A 529 11.00 -2.71 -9.73
C PRO A 529 11.69 -2.10 -8.50
N GLN A 530 11.98 -2.93 -7.49
CA GLN A 530 12.76 -2.45 -6.34
C GLN A 530 14.25 -2.36 -6.66
N PRO A 531 14.96 -1.40 -6.05
CA PRO A 531 16.41 -1.26 -6.25
C PRO A 531 17.17 -2.45 -5.66
N TRP A 532 18.34 -2.77 -6.22
CA TRP A 532 19.19 -3.88 -5.76
C TRP A 532 19.52 -3.82 -4.26
N LYS A 533 19.62 -2.61 -3.69
CA LYS A 533 19.82 -2.41 -2.25
C LYS A 533 18.73 -3.08 -1.40
N SER A 534 17.49 -3.10 -1.89
CA SER A 534 16.37 -3.77 -1.22
C SER A 534 16.51 -5.29 -1.23
N TYR A 535 17.12 -5.88 -2.27
CA TYR A 535 17.40 -7.32 -2.33
C TYR A 535 18.45 -7.70 -1.30
N GLN A 536 19.50 -6.89 -1.16
CA GLN A 536 20.54 -7.10 -0.14
C GLN A 536 19.92 -7.24 1.25
N ASN A 537 19.01 -6.34 1.64
CA ASN A 537 18.42 -6.36 2.98
C ASN A 537 17.56 -7.60 3.24
N ASN A 538 16.94 -8.19 2.21
CA ASN A 538 15.99 -9.30 2.35
C ASN A 538 16.54 -10.66 1.90
N ARG A 539 17.83 -10.74 1.56
CA ARG A 539 18.43 -11.97 1.01
C ARG A 539 18.48 -13.16 1.99
N GLN A 540 18.38 -12.92 3.29
CA GLN A 540 18.50 -13.95 4.33
C GLN A 540 17.17 -14.30 5.01
N VAL A 541 16.03 -13.92 4.43
CA VAL A 541 14.71 -14.16 5.03
C VAL A 541 14.38 -15.66 5.07
N SER A 542 14.91 -16.45 4.12
CA SER A 542 14.82 -17.91 4.09
C SER A 542 16.06 -18.52 3.40
N GLU A 543 16.23 -19.83 3.56
CA GLU A 543 17.27 -20.59 2.85
C GLU A 543 17.11 -20.47 1.32
N THR A 544 15.88 -20.63 0.81
CA THR A 544 15.54 -20.45 -0.60
C THR A 544 15.98 -19.10 -1.13
N THR A 545 15.63 -18.02 -0.41
CA THR A 545 16.01 -16.66 -0.82
C THR A 545 17.52 -16.43 -0.78
N ALA A 546 18.23 -17.07 0.15
CA ALA A 546 19.69 -16.94 0.26
C ALA A 546 20.42 -17.69 -0.87
N ILE A 547 19.90 -18.84 -1.30
CA ILE A 547 20.42 -19.60 -2.45
C ILE A 547 20.15 -18.82 -3.73
N ASN A 548 18.89 -18.45 -3.97
CA ASN A 548 18.51 -17.73 -5.19
C ASN A 548 19.26 -16.42 -5.32
N TYR A 549 19.38 -15.63 -4.25
CA TYR A 549 20.11 -14.36 -4.29
C TYR A 549 21.55 -14.49 -4.82
N LYS A 550 22.25 -15.57 -4.48
CA LYS A 550 23.62 -15.83 -4.97
C LYS A 550 23.66 -16.14 -6.47
N ASN A 551 22.56 -16.68 -7.00
CA ASN A 551 22.45 -17.14 -8.39
C ASN A 551 21.73 -16.13 -9.29
N ILE A 552 21.27 -15.00 -8.77
CA ILE A 552 20.62 -13.94 -9.56
C ILE A 552 21.64 -13.33 -10.51
N ILE A 553 21.32 -13.37 -11.81
CA ILE A 553 22.08 -12.72 -12.88
C ILE A 553 21.35 -11.46 -13.34
N PHE A 554 20.02 -11.50 -13.44
CA PHE A 554 19.23 -10.39 -13.95
C PHE A 554 18.91 -9.36 -12.89
N HIS A 555 19.74 -8.34 -12.74
CA HIS A 555 19.45 -7.26 -11.79
C HIS A 555 18.30 -6.34 -12.29
N PRO A 556 17.62 -5.61 -11.37
CA PRO A 556 16.51 -4.72 -11.71
C PRO A 556 16.80 -3.72 -12.83
N GLU A 557 18.05 -3.27 -12.93
CA GLU A 557 18.51 -2.36 -13.97
C GLU A 557 18.36 -2.96 -15.39
N CYS A 558 18.42 -4.29 -15.50
CA CYS A 558 18.32 -5.03 -16.76
C CYS A 558 16.88 -5.41 -17.14
N PHE A 559 15.89 -5.17 -16.27
CA PHE A 559 14.51 -5.59 -16.53
C PHE A 559 13.93 -4.92 -17.77
N ARG A 560 14.35 -3.68 -18.05
CA ARG A 560 13.97 -2.97 -19.27
C ARG A 560 14.42 -3.73 -20.50
N GLU A 561 15.68 -4.15 -20.57
CA GLU A 561 16.15 -4.94 -21.72
C GLU A 561 15.38 -6.26 -21.80
N ILE A 562 15.25 -7.01 -20.70
CA ILE A 562 14.57 -8.32 -20.69
C ILE A 562 13.13 -8.23 -21.23
N LEU A 563 12.40 -7.17 -20.86
CA LEU A 563 11.03 -6.95 -21.31
C LEU A 563 10.93 -6.49 -22.77
N LEU A 564 11.96 -5.83 -23.28
CA LEU A 564 12.03 -5.34 -24.67
C LEU A 564 12.63 -6.37 -25.62
N ASP A 565 13.40 -7.32 -25.09
CA ASP A 565 14.20 -8.24 -25.86
C ASP A 565 13.39 -9.46 -26.33
N LYS A 566 13.87 -10.12 -27.39
CA LYS A 566 13.24 -11.32 -27.96
C LYS A 566 13.30 -12.55 -27.05
N LEU A 567 13.90 -12.42 -25.86
CA LEU A 567 13.96 -13.44 -24.82
C LEU A 567 12.57 -13.96 -24.44
N ILE A 568 11.59 -13.06 -24.25
CA ILE A 568 10.22 -13.45 -23.92
C ILE A 568 9.57 -14.20 -25.09
N GLU A 569 9.82 -13.78 -26.34
CA GLU A 569 9.33 -14.49 -27.53
C GLU A 569 9.90 -15.92 -27.61
N VAL A 570 11.19 -16.10 -27.28
CA VAL A 570 11.85 -17.42 -27.25
C VAL A 570 11.29 -18.32 -26.14
N VAL A 571 11.00 -17.77 -24.97
CA VAL A 571 10.41 -18.52 -23.84
C VAL A 571 8.99 -18.95 -24.17
N LEU A 572 8.16 -18.05 -24.69
CA LEU A 572 6.79 -18.35 -25.13
C LEU A 572 6.77 -19.38 -26.26
N LEU A 573 7.69 -19.26 -27.24
CA LEU A 573 7.85 -20.26 -28.30
C LEU A 573 8.21 -21.64 -27.75
N LYS A 574 9.04 -21.73 -26.69
CA LYS A 574 9.36 -23.01 -26.04
C LYS A 574 8.13 -23.63 -25.40
N GLU A 575 7.34 -22.85 -24.67
CA GLU A 575 6.11 -23.33 -24.04
C GLU A 575 5.08 -23.81 -25.08
N GLU A 576 4.91 -23.07 -26.18
CA GLU A 576 4.04 -23.48 -27.31
C GLU A 576 4.51 -24.81 -27.96
N ILE A 577 5.82 -25.00 -28.07
CA ILE A 577 6.41 -26.26 -28.58
C ILE A 577 6.15 -27.41 -27.60
N GLU A 578 6.34 -27.21 -26.29
CA GLU A 578 6.09 -28.19 -25.24
C GLU A 578 4.63 -28.66 -25.27
N GLU A 579 3.68 -27.74 -25.34
CA GLU A 579 2.25 -28.04 -25.42
C GLU A 579 1.87 -28.77 -26.71
N ALA A 580 2.39 -28.34 -27.86
CA ALA A 580 2.16 -29.02 -29.13
C ALA A 580 2.78 -30.44 -29.13
N ASN A 581 3.91 -30.65 -28.45
CA ASN A 581 4.50 -31.98 -28.25
C ASN A 581 3.62 -32.88 -27.36
N GLN A 582 2.98 -32.32 -26.33
CA GLN A 582 2.01 -33.06 -25.50
C GLN A 582 0.76 -33.44 -26.32
N GLU A 583 0.24 -32.52 -27.13
CA GLU A 583 -0.87 -32.77 -28.06
C GLU A 583 -0.54 -33.88 -29.06
N ALA A 584 0.64 -33.82 -29.69
CA ALA A 584 1.12 -34.83 -30.62
C ALA A 584 1.26 -36.20 -29.95
N SER A 585 1.80 -36.25 -28.72
CA SER A 585 1.94 -37.49 -27.95
C SER A 585 0.58 -38.12 -27.64
N LEU A 586 -0.42 -37.29 -27.29
CA LEU A 586 -1.79 -37.74 -27.04
C LEU A 586 -2.44 -38.29 -28.32
N LEU A 587 -2.32 -37.59 -29.46
CA LEU A 587 -2.82 -38.04 -30.77
C LEU A 587 -2.19 -39.37 -31.18
N LEU A 588 -0.87 -39.50 -31.07
CA LEU A 588 -0.15 -40.73 -31.39
C LEU A 588 -0.62 -41.92 -30.54
N SER A 589 -0.87 -41.69 -29.24
CA SER A 589 -1.43 -42.72 -28.36
C SER A 589 -2.83 -43.19 -28.81
N LYS A 590 -3.68 -42.27 -29.28
CA LYS A 590 -5.03 -42.56 -29.80
C LYS A 590 -4.95 -43.34 -31.13
N ILE A 591 -4.05 -42.94 -32.03
CA ILE A 591 -3.81 -43.64 -33.31
C ILE A 591 -3.35 -45.08 -33.04
N ASN A 592 -2.37 -45.28 -32.16
CA ASN A 592 -1.85 -46.60 -31.82
C ASN A 592 -2.91 -47.52 -31.19
N ARG A 593 -3.75 -46.99 -30.31
CA ARG A 593 -4.92 -47.74 -29.78
C ARG A 593 -5.85 -48.17 -30.91
N ARG A 594 -6.18 -47.26 -31.83
CA ARG A 594 -7.10 -47.57 -32.92
C ARG A 594 -6.52 -48.56 -33.94
N LYS A 595 -5.22 -48.48 -34.24
CA LYS A 595 -4.49 -49.48 -35.03
C LYS A 595 -4.50 -50.87 -34.35
N ASN A 596 -4.40 -50.93 -33.03
CA ASN A 596 -4.55 -52.19 -32.30
C ASN A 596 -5.96 -52.77 -32.40
N ASP A 597 -6.99 -51.92 -32.30
CA ASP A 597 -8.38 -52.36 -32.46
C ASP A 597 -8.66 -52.84 -33.88
N LEU A 598 -8.13 -52.15 -34.89
CA LEU A 598 -8.21 -52.55 -36.29
C LEU A 598 -7.60 -53.94 -36.50
N ARG A 599 -6.40 -54.20 -35.96
CA ARG A 599 -5.76 -55.53 -35.99
C ARG A 599 -6.64 -56.61 -35.39
N LYS A 600 -7.25 -56.36 -34.23
CA LYS A 600 -8.19 -57.30 -33.59
C LYS A 600 -9.42 -57.54 -34.46
N LEU A 601 -9.91 -56.50 -35.15
CA LEU A 601 -11.08 -56.59 -36.04
C LEU A 601 -10.77 -57.42 -37.30
N GLU A 602 -9.59 -57.21 -37.89
CA GLU A 602 -9.07 -58.00 -39.02
C GLU A 602 -8.90 -59.48 -38.66
N GLU A 603 -8.35 -59.77 -37.47
CA GLU A 603 -8.25 -61.14 -36.96
C GLU A 603 -9.63 -61.80 -36.77
N ARG A 604 -10.61 -61.05 -36.24
CA ARG A 604 -11.99 -61.53 -36.11
C ARG A 604 -12.61 -61.87 -37.46
N ILE A 605 -12.36 -61.06 -38.50
CA ILE A 605 -12.79 -61.37 -39.88
C ILE A 605 -12.10 -62.64 -40.37
N LYS A 606 -10.78 -62.77 -40.20
CA LYS A 606 -10.01 -63.95 -40.61
C LYS A 606 -10.53 -65.23 -39.94
N LYS A 607 -10.84 -65.16 -38.64
CA LYS A 607 -11.46 -66.27 -37.88
C LYS A 607 -12.87 -66.61 -38.37
N LYS A 608 -13.73 -65.60 -38.61
CA LYS A 608 -15.07 -65.82 -39.18
C LYS A 608 -15.04 -66.34 -40.63
N LYS A 609 -14.00 -66.04 -41.40
CA LYS A 609 -13.78 -66.62 -42.74
C LYS A 609 -13.53 -68.13 -42.66
N ARG A 610 -12.89 -68.60 -41.58
CA ARG A 610 -12.61 -70.03 -41.32
C ARG A 610 -13.79 -70.79 -40.70
N GLN A 611 -14.66 -70.15 -39.92
CA GLN A 611 -15.70 -70.83 -39.11
C GLN A 611 -17.08 -70.98 -39.77
N ILE A 612 -17.50 -70.14 -40.74
CA ILE A 612 -18.92 -70.12 -41.18
C ILE A 612 -19.04 -70.04 -42.71
N GLY A 613 -19.46 -71.15 -43.32
CA GLY A 613 -20.01 -71.22 -44.68
C GLY A 613 -21.52 -70.92 -44.70
N GLY A 614 -22.01 -70.13 -45.67
CA GLY A 614 -23.45 -69.83 -45.84
C GLY A 614 -23.88 -68.35 -45.79
N ARG A 615 -25.19 -68.08 -45.96
CA ARG A 615 -25.82 -66.73 -46.06
C ARG A 615 -25.65 -65.86 -44.79
N ARG A 616 -25.81 -66.44 -43.59
CA ARG A 616 -25.58 -65.74 -42.30
C ARG A 616 -24.12 -65.30 -42.10
N GLY A 617 -23.16 -66.13 -42.52
CA GLY A 617 -21.73 -65.80 -42.50
C GLY A 617 -21.36 -64.64 -43.45
N ARG A 618 -22.06 -64.52 -44.59
CA ARG A 618 -21.86 -63.38 -45.53
C ARG A 618 -22.27 -62.05 -44.89
N ARG A 619 -23.44 -61.97 -44.25
CA ARG A 619 -23.97 -60.73 -43.64
C ARG A 619 -23.07 -60.22 -42.50
N ALA A 620 -22.61 -61.13 -41.63
CA ALA A 620 -21.68 -60.78 -40.56
C ALA A 620 -20.30 -60.32 -41.06
N ARG A 621 -19.81 -60.88 -42.18
CA ARG A 621 -18.56 -60.43 -42.82
C ARG A 621 -18.70 -59.05 -43.46
N SER A 622 -19.84 -58.75 -44.09
CA SER A 622 -20.11 -57.43 -44.65
C SER A 622 -20.11 -56.35 -43.56
N LEU A 623 -20.73 -56.63 -42.41
CA LEU A 623 -20.79 -55.67 -41.28
C LEU A 623 -19.39 -55.38 -40.70
N LEU A 624 -18.58 -56.42 -40.50
CA LEU A 624 -17.20 -56.27 -40.02
C LEU A 624 -16.30 -55.55 -41.04
N LYS A 625 -16.50 -55.76 -42.35
CA LYS A 625 -15.78 -55.00 -43.39
C LYS A 625 -16.10 -53.51 -43.32
N LEU A 626 -17.36 -53.16 -43.07
CA LEU A 626 -17.81 -51.78 -42.92
C LEU A 626 -17.15 -51.12 -41.70
N GLN A 627 -17.11 -51.82 -40.56
CA GLN A 627 -16.40 -51.38 -39.36
C GLN A 627 -14.88 -51.23 -39.57
N ILE A 628 -14.26 -52.05 -40.42
CA ILE A 628 -12.85 -51.91 -40.79
C ILE A 628 -12.63 -50.62 -41.60
N GLU A 629 -13.44 -50.37 -42.62
CA GLU A 629 -13.30 -49.18 -43.45
C GLU A 629 -13.56 -47.90 -42.66
N GLU A 630 -14.54 -47.91 -41.76
CA GLU A 630 -14.78 -46.82 -40.81
C GLU A 630 -13.56 -46.59 -39.89
N ALA A 631 -13.02 -47.65 -39.28
CA ALA A 631 -11.84 -47.53 -38.42
C ALA A 631 -10.59 -47.06 -39.18
N LYS A 632 -10.41 -47.47 -40.44
CA LYS A 632 -9.32 -46.97 -41.30
C LYS A 632 -9.50 -45.48 -41.63
N SER A 633 -10.73 -45.06 -41.94
CA SER A 633 -11.05 -43.66 -42.21
C SER A 633 -10.77 -42.77 -40.98
N GLU A 634 -11.17 -43.22 -39.79
CA GLU A 634 -10.86 -42.52 -38.52
C GLU A 634 -9.35 -42.44 -38.23
N ILE A 635 -8.59 -43.50 -38.52
CA ILE A 635 -7.14 -43.51 -38.37
C ILE A 635 -6.51 -42.48 -39.31
N ASN A 636 -6.93 -42.48 -40.58
CA ASN A 636 -6.40 -41.57 -41.60
C ASN A 636 -6.66 -40.09 -41.24
N LEU A 637 -7.86 -39.76 -40.74
CA LEU A 637 -8.18 -38.42 -40.25
C LEU A 637 -7.25 -37.99 -39.11
N LYS A 638 -7.03 -38.87 -38.12
CA LYS A 638 -6.14 -38.56 -36.98
C LYS A 638 -4.67 -38.52 -37.36
N GLU A 639 -4.24 -39.29 -38.36
CA GLU A 639 -2.89 -39.19 -38.93
C GLU A 639 -2.68 -37.84 -39.62
N ASN A 640 -3.67 -37.34 -40.35
CA ASN A 640 -3.62 -35.98 -40.91
C ASN A 640 -3.53 -34.90 -39.82
N ASP A 641 -4.34 -34.99 -38.76
CA ASP A 641 -4.28 -34.06 -37.62
C ASP A 641 -2.88 -34.10 -36.96
N PHE A 642 -2.31 -35.29 -36.81
CA PHE A 642 -0.97 -35.48 -36.25
C PHE A 642 0.11 -34.83 -37.14
N ASP A 643 0.04 -35.03 -38.46
CA ASP A 643 0.97 -34.44 -39.42
C ASP A 643 0.88 -32.91 -39.41
N GLU A 644 -0.33 -32.34 -39.29
CA GLU A 644 -0.54 -30.89 -39.16
C GLU A 644 0.14 -30.33 -37.89
N VAL A 645 -0.03 -31.02 -36.76
CA VAL A 645 0.64 -30.65 -35.49
C VAL A 645 2.17 -30.76 -35.63
N GLN A 646 2.70 -31.80 -36.30
CA GLN A 646 4.13 -31.95 -36.57
C GLN A 646 4.69 -30.82 -37.46
N VAL A 647 3.95 -30.43 -38.50
CA VAL A 647 4.32 -29.28 -39.35
C VAL A 647 4.35 -27.98 -38.54
N ARG A 648 3.37 -27.78 -37.64
CA ARG A 648 3.33 -26.64 -36.73
C ARG A 648 4.55 -26.62 -35.80
N ILE A 649 4.88 -27.75 -35.16
CA ILE A 649 6.07 -27.92 -34.32
C ILE A 649 7.35 -27.59 -35.12
N GLY A 650 7.48 -28.09 -36.34
CA GLY A 650 8.63 -27.82 -37.21
C GLY A 650 8.78 -26.32 -37.56
N LYS A 651 7.68 -25.61 -37.81
CA LYS A 651 7.70 -24.15 -38.02
C LYS A 651 8.13 -23.39 -36.76
N MET A 652 7.60 -23.77 -35.60
CA MET A 652 7.95 -23.15 -34.32
C MET A 652 9.42 -23.38 -33.94
N ASN A 653 9.93 -24.61 -34.12
CA ASN A 653 11.34 -24.93 -33.89
C ASN A 653 12.28 -24.11 -34.80
N ARG A 654 11.93 -23.89 -36.07
CA ARG A 654 12.72 -23.02 -36.96
C ARG A 654 12.75 -21.57 -36.47
N ARG A 655 11.61 -21.03 -36.02
CA ARG A 655 11.53 -19.70 -35.40
C ARG A 655 12.36 -19.62 -34.12
N LEU A 656 12.32 -20.66 -33.28
CA LEU A 656 13.10 -20.76 -32.05
C LEU A 656 14.60 -20.73 -32.32
N VAL A 657 15.08 -21.49 -33.31
CA VAL A 657 16.49 -21.49 -33.72
C VAL A 657 16.92 -20.12 -34.24
N GLN A 658 16.11 -19.49 -35.10
CA GLN A 658 16.38 -18.13 -35.60
C GLN A 658 16.42 -17.09 -34.46
N GLY A 659 15.51 -17.20 -33.49
CA GLY A 659 15.48 -16.35 -32.29
C GLY A 659 16.72 -16.52 -31.42
N ARG A 660 17.13 -17.77 -31.14
CA ARG A 660 18.34 -18.08 -30.35
C ARG A 660 19.62 -17.58 -31.02
N THR A 661 19.74 -17.73 -32.34
CA THR A 661 20.92 -17.23 -33.09
C THR A 661 21.02 -15.71 -33.06
N LYS A 662 19.89 -15.00 -33.12
CA LYS A 662 19.85 -13.53 -33.01
C LYS A 662 20.20 -13.06 -31.58
N LEU A 663 19.68 -13.76 -30.57
CA LEU A 663 19.98 -13.51 -29.15
C LEU A 663 21.46 -13.75 -28.81
N CYS A 664 22.06 -14.84 -29.29
CA CYS A 664 23.49 -15.12 -29.11
C CYS A 664 24.40 -14.07 -29.76
N ARG A 665 23.96 -13.35 -30.80
CA ARG A 665 24.70 -12.23 -31.39
C ARG A 665 24.56 -10.96 -30.56
N GLN A 666 23.40 -10.73 -29.94
CA GLN A 666 23.14 -9.55 -29.10
C GLN A 666 23.80 -9.68 -27.72
N LEU A 667 23.77 -10.85 -27.08
CA LEU A 667 24.44 -11.06 -25.79
C LEU A 667 25.96 -10.91 -25.87
N ARG A 668 26.60 -11.34 -26.97
CA ARG A 668 28.02 -11.05 -27.23
C ARG A 668 28.34 -9.56 -27.35
N SER A 669 27.37 -8.74 -27.78
CA SER A 669 27.53 -7.28 -27.82
C SER A 669 27.41 -6.62 -26.44
N VAL A 670 26.72 -7.27 -25.49
CA VAL A 670 26.60 -6.84 -24.09
C VAL A 670 27.81 -7.29 -23.27
N GLU A 671 28.39 -8.46 -23.56
CA GLU A 671 29.65 -8.93 -22.95
C GLU A 671 30.85 -8.02 -23.25
N SER A 672 30.83 -7.24 -24.34
CA SER A 672 31.88 -6.24 -24.62
C SER A 672 31.91 -5.06 -23.62
N ILE A 673 30.85 -4.90 -22.80
CA ILE A 673 30.75 -3.86 -21.77
C ILE A 673 31.32 -4.34 -20.41
N ARG A 674 31.74 -5.60 -20.27
CA ARG A 674 32.39 -6.12 -19.05
C ARG A 674 33.65 -6.91 -19.36
N VAL A 675 34.72 -6.20 -19.67
CA VAL A 675 36.06 -6.72 -19.37
C VAL A 675 36.57 -5.98 -18.14
N ASN A 676 36.38 -6.60 -16.97
CA ASN A 676 37.41 -6.74 -15.95
C ASN A 676 36.87 -7.55 -14.75
N ASN A 677 37.47 -8.74 -14.61
CA ASN A 677 37.58 -9.59 -13.42
C ASN A 677 36.57 -10.75 -13.20
N VAL A 678 37.02 -11.96 -13.61
CA VAL A 678 37.00 -13.29 -12.91
C VAL A 678 35.60 -13.89 -12.60
N VAL A 679 35.13 -15.08 -13.02
CA VAL A 679 35.68 -16.45 -13.23
C VAL A 679 34.85 -17.22 -14.29
N GLU A 680 35.51 -18.18 -14.94
CA GLU A 680 35.05 -19.23 -15.87
C GLU A 680 33.91 -20.16 -15.37
N LEU A 681 33.09 -20.64 -16.32
CA LEU A 681 32.65 -22.05 -16.54
C LEU A 681 31.21 -22.13 -17.09
N ILE A 682 31.09 -22.17 -18.43
CA ILE A 682 30.09 -23.02 -19.10
C ILE A 682 30.83 -23.72 -20.25
N GLU A 683 31.27 -24.95 -19.98
CA GLU A 683 31.65 -25.91 -21.02
C GLU A 683 30.45 -26.16 -21.92
N ILE A 684 30.52 -25.72 -23.17
CA ILE A 684 29.66 -26.23 -24.25
C ILE A 684 30.53 -27.18 -25.07
N VAL A 685 30.15 -28.46 -25.01
CA VAL A 685 30.77 -29.56 -25.73
C VAL A 685 30.86 -29.24 -27.22
N ASN A 686 32.08 -29.39 -27.72
CA ASN A 686 32.54 -29.30 -29.10
C ASN A 686 31.58 -29.92 -30.15
N LEU A 687 31.28 -29.16 -31.19
CA LEU A 687 31.16 -29.69 -32.55
C LEU A 687 32.07 -28.86 -33.45
N LYS A 688 33.10 -29.53 -33.98
CA LYS A 688 34.11 -28.98 -34.89
C LYS A 688 33.47 -28.52 -36.19
N ASP A 689 33.90 -27.37 -36.70
CA ASP A 689 34.34 -27.23 -38.10
C ASP A 689 35.28 -26.03 -38.25
N GLU A 690 36.21 -26.18 -39.19
CA GLU A 690 37.47 -25.45 -39.33
C GLU A 690 37.36 -24.07 -40.03
N ASP A 691 38.45 -23.30 -39.87
CA ASP A 691 38.96 -22.20 -40.70
C ASP A 691 38.74 -20.71 -40.33
N CYS A 692 39.91 -20.03 -40.25
CA CYS A 692 40.24 -18.60 -40.37
C CYS A 692 40.18 -17.64 -39.15
N LEU A 693 41.33 -17.59 -38.45
CA LEU A 693 42.29 -16.46 -38.29
C LEU A 693 41.86 -14.98 -38.17
N ASP A 694 42.50 -14.37 -37.17
CA ASP A 694 43.02 -12.99 -37.04
C ASP A 694 42.13 -11.79 -36.69
N ALA A 695 42.68 -10.99 -35.76
CA ALA A 695 42.15 -9.78 -35.18
C ALA A 695 42.25 -8.57 -36.13
N GLU A 696 41.33 -7.59 -36.03
CA GLU A 696 41.65 -6.18 -35.74
C GLU A 696 40.43 -5.23 -35.81
N VAL A 697 40.49 -4.24 -34.92
CA VAL A 697 39.78 -2.96 -34.78
C VAL A 697 38.92 -2.47 -35.98
N VAL A 698 37.66 -2.11 -35.71
CA VAL A 698 36.92 -1.13 -36.53
C VAL A 698 36.33 -0.02 -35.66
N LYS A 699 36.93 1.18 -35.80
CA LYS A 699 36.31 2.47 -35.49
C LYS A 699 35.30 2.76 -36.60
N VAL A 700 34.03 3.01 -36.26
CA VAL A 700 33.11 3.67 -37.20
C VAL A 700 32.76 5.06 -36.67
N LYS A 701 33.34 6.06 -37.33
CA LYS A 701 32.95 7.46 -37.29
C LYS A 701 31.86 7.60 -38.36
N VAL A 702 30.66 8.05 -37.97
CA VAL A 702 29.56 8.28 -38.91
C VAL A 702 29.90 9.48 -39.79
N SER A 703 30.04 9.28 -41.09
CA SER A 703 30.06 10.35 -42.09
C SER A 703 28.71 10.42 -42.79
N GLU A 704 28.22 11.64 -42.96
CA GLU A 704 27.01 12.00 -43.71
C GLU A 704 27.06 11.42 -45.13
N GLY A 705 25.99 10.71 -45.52
CA GLY A 705 25.86 10.15 -46.87
C GLY A 705 25.25 8.75 -46.92
N VAL A 706 24.18 8.47 -46.16
CA VAL A 706 23.41 7.23 -46.31
C VAL A 706 22.04 7.54 -46.91
N ASP A 707 21.76 6.87 -48.03
CA ASP A 707 20.62 6.97 -48.93
C ASP A 707 19.25 6.82 -48.22
N ASP A 708 18.26 7.62 -48.64
CA ASP A 708 16.92 7.67 -48.05
C ASP A 708 16.13 6.36 -48.25
N SER A 709 16.58 5.50 -49.16
CA SER A 709 16.09 4.12 -49.35
C SER A 709 16.34 3.23 -48.11
N ILE A 710 17.52 3.33 -47.49
CA ILE A 710 17.90 2.54 -46.31
C ILE A 710 17.19 3.08 -45.04
N ARG A 711 16.91 4.39 -45.00
CA ARG A 711 16.03 4.98 -43.98
C ARG A 711 14.61 4.41 -44.06
N CYS A 712 14.10 4.15 -45.26
CA CYS A 712 12.74 3.63 -45.44
C CYS A 712 12.62 2.16 -45.00
N GLU A 713 13.64 1.31 -45.23
CA GLU A 713 13.66 -0.07 -44.72
C GLU A 713 13.84 -0.15 -43.20
N ILE A 714 14.70 0.70 -42.60
CA ILE A 714 14.88 0.76 -41.14
C ILE A 714 13.61 1.31 -40.45
N VAL A 715 12.90 2.24 -41.09
CA VAL A 715 11.62 2.77 -40.58
C VAL A 715 10.46 1.78 -40.79
N GLN A 716 10.42 1.05 -41.91
CA GLN A 716 9.41 0.00 -42.14
C GLN A 716 9.59 -1.21 -41.22
N GLU A 717 10.82 -1.62 -40.91
CA GLU A 717 11.09 -2.71 -39.96
C GLU A 717 10.89 -2.27 -38.48
N ALA A 718 11.00 -0.97 -38.20
CA ALA A 718 10.61 -0.38 -36.92
C ALA A 718 9.08 -0.29 -36.74
N THR A 719 8.29 -0.35 -37.82
CA THR A 719 6.81 -0.26 -37.78
C THR A 719 6.15 -1.61 -37.44
N ALA A 720 6.91 -2.72 -37.41
CA ALA A 720 6.42 -4.05 -37.01
C ALA A 720 6.52 -4.33 -35.50
N ASN A 721 7.25 -3.52 -34.73
CA ASN A 721 7.54 -3.81 -33.33
C ASN A 721 6.64 -3.02 -32.40
N LYS A 722 5.79 -3.77 -31.69
CA LYS A 722 4.76 -3.32 -30.78
C LYS A 722 5.31 -2.59 -29.54
N ILE A 723 6.39 -1.81 -29.52
CA ILE A 723 6.82 -1.14 -28.27
C ILE A 723 7.37 0.26 -28.52
N LYS A 724 6.81 1.26 -27.83
CA LYS A 724 7.32 2.64 -27.73
C LYS A 724 7.43 3.02 -26.27
N ILE A 725 8.58 3.55 -25.86
CA ILE A 725 8.90 3.93 -24.48
C ILE A 725 8.67 5.43 -24.32
N VAL A 726 8.06 5.85 -23.21
CA VAL A 726 7.93 7.26 -22.82
C VAL A 726 8.62 7.37 -21.46
N ASP A 727 9.71 8.14 -21.41
CA ASP A 727 10.41 8.50 -20.17
C ASP A 727 9.55 9.39 -19.27
#